data_AF-I3J847-F1
#
_entry.id   AF-I3J847-F1
#
_cell.length_a   1.000
_cell.length_b   1.000
_cell.length_c   1.000
_cell.angle_alpha   90.00
_cell.angle_beta   90.00
_cell.angle_gamma   90.00
#
_symmetry.space_group_name_H-M   'P 1'
#
loop_
_entity.id
_entity.type
_entity.pdbx_description
1 polymer ?
#
loop_
_entity_poly.entity_id
_entity_poly.type
_entity_poly.pdbx_seq_one_letter_code
_entity_poly.pdbx_strand_id
1 'polypeptide(L)'
;MPVHVLLEGTGPQIPAHLTRIPISLITTSTDVTDKIVKGKVVHKGPLVSLNDDNFILKMVIQEEDSMPNSSSQNSSVNVVLFGSLAKNFNQSANQGDVVAASGFTVGKSPTVHKDNLHPCNLLLTEDGACIYVLRPVLPNPRSPPANKRRSPLSAELSLAKAPKYTYAKLDNLKAGSVVNVYGVVVFFKQPFKSRGTDFCSTLKITDQSNEKIGCTIFCEKPEDHPKIFQNGDIVRMHRVKAQVFNKSITLVNTFGFSVVTFGGVEGALVEPRTSSRSFHFDQDDQRTVEELRSWAASQALLASVTSTVPLSAVQPKAYFDLTCQLLAKAPIDSTCTLLRVWDGTRCPHTLLKVIVDPHVTEGQLSFSKERENLIADVLVYDNHVEVARQLKPGVFLRIFNLRAIPGSSQVRGLTSSQLQVDHLAFHLHGGTSYSRGIRILPDNTPDVQELKRVIEAFHENDEKALSEINDSDLLEVWKTPPESLDGETVDCSTERSCGHDMQTVTLSEVKRSGPGRVHHVRAQLKAYEPHRLHEALKLYCSKCKSMQDIPDDELLESIFSEASKDCGPCSPPPWTLSGQVSLPRHAPGPSNRALTVYLLTQLMSEGKIKDVILLMGSTLEEMCQLMASYQNIIPVRSSGGHLSLLDLSAPFLFRGRKRYYGCKRCSEAAVRELSAEGVEMIDEKIIAEALGIQPLQFILLMKLELQDATDRLDVFLWRHAESFFGVSAEDASANQEAQNSICQIMDSLCPPGGNVGQHPWLDLCLMAYQAEDDDGQTKTCYQVCHTTVVKPSSE
;
A
#
# COMPACT_ATOMS: atom_id res chain seq x y z
N MET A 1 11.26 -25.83 -24.70
CA MET A 1 11.10 -24.37 -24.55
C MET A 1 10.92 -23.77 -25.94
N PRO A 2 9.85 -23.02 -26.21
CA PRO A 2 9.55 -22.46 -27.53
C PRO A 2 10.29 -21.14 -27.84
N VAL A 3 11.11 -20.63 -26.92
CA VAL A 3 12.01 -19.49 -27.15
C VAL A 3 13.47 -19.96 -27.09
N HIS A 4 14.24 -19.72 -28.14
CA HIS A 4 15.64 -20.12 -28.27
C HIS A 4 16.55 -18.89 -28.37
N VAL A 5 17.50 -18.75 -27.46
CA VAL A 5 18.51 -17.67 -27.52
C VAL A 5 19.74 -18.19 -28.26
N LEU A 6 20.04 -17.57 -29.41
CA LEU A 6 21.15 -17.93 -30.28
C LEU A 6 22.30 -16.93 -30.12
N LEU A 7 23.39 -17.41 -29.53
CA LEU A 7 24.70 -16.75 -29.54
C LEU A 7 25.43 -17.21 -30.81
N GLU A 8 25.89 -16.27 -31.64
CA GLU A 8 26.71 -16.59 -32.81
C GLU A 8 27.97 -17.36 -32.38
N GLY A 9 28.03 -18.65 -32.73
CA GLY A 9 29.21 -19.49 -32.51
C GLY A 9 28.96 -20.94 -32.08
N THR A 10 27.89 -21.25 -31.32
CA THR A 10 27.71 -22.62 -30.76
C THR A 10 26.27 -23.00 -30.35
N GLY A 11 25.24 -22.25 -30.77
CA GLY A 11 23.83 -22.51 -30.42
C GLY A 11 23.01 -23.32 -31.46
N PRO A 12 21.78 -23.78 -31.10
CA PRO A 12 20.90 -24.53 -32.01
C PRO A 12 20.52 -23.68 -33.24
N GLN A 13 20.91 -24.10 -34.44
CA GLN A 13 20.62 -23.35 -35.67
C GLN A 13 19.10 -23.35 -35.97
N ILE A 14 18.60 -22.25 -36.56
CA ILE A 14 17.22 -22.17 -37.07
C ILE A 14 16.98 -23.37 -38.00
N PRO A 15 15.88 -24.14 -37.86
CA PRO A 15 15.63 -25.33 -38.67
C PRO A 15 15.71 -25.03 -40.18
N ALA A 16 16.48 -25.83 -40.91
CA ALA A 16 16.80 -25.58 -42.33
C ALA A 16 15.59 -25.64 -43.29
N HIS A 17 14.46 -26.22 -42.86
CA HIS A 17 13.22 -26.25 -43.65
C HIS A 17 12.46 -24.93 -43.61
N LEU A 18 12.74 -24.03 -42.65
CA LEU A 18 12.06 -22.74 -42.52
C LEU A 18 12.62 -21.72 -43.51
N THR A 19 11.74 -21.10 -44.29
CA THR A 19 12.11 -20.10 -45.30
C THR A 19 11.70 -18.69 -44.88
N ARG A 20 12.61 -17.71 -45.02
CA ARG A 20 12.34 -16.32 -44.61
C ARG A 20 11.29 -15.67 -45.52
N ILE A 21 10.28 -15.04 -44.93
CA ILE A 21 9.30 -14.20 -45.63
C ILE A 21 9.49 -12.73 -45.23
N PRO A 22 9.63 -11.80 -46.20
CA PRO A 22 9.65 -10.35 -45.94
C PRO A 22 8.35 -9.85 -45.32
N ILE A 23 8.43 -8.87 -44.40
CA ILE A 23 7.25 -8.34 -43.70
C ILE A 23 6.25 -7.71 -44.69
N SER A 24 6.76 -7.09 -45.76
CA SER A 24 5.95 -6.43 -46.79
C SER A 24 5.08 -7.38 -47.61
N LEU A 25 5.39 -8.67 -47.62
CA LEU A 25 4.65 -9.70 -48.36
C LEU A 25 3.61 -10.43 -47.50
N ILE A 26 3.52 -10.11 -46.21
CA ILE A 26 2.57 -10.75 -45.29
C ILE A 26 1.21 -10.07 -45.37
N THR A 27 0.21 -10.82 -45.83
CA THR A 27 -1.21 -10.45 -45.85
C THR A 27 -2.06 -11.54 -45.21
N THR A 28 -3.32 -11.26 -44.88
CA THR A 28 -4.22 -12.24 -44.22
C THR A 28 -4.53 -13.48 -45.07
N SER A 29 -4.15 -13.49 -46.35
CA SER A 29 -4.31 -14.64 -47.27
C SER A 29 -2.98 -15.35 -47.58
N THR A 30 -1.90 -15.02 -46.88
CA THR A 30 -0.57 -15.60 -47.16
C THR A 30 -0.43 -16.96 -46.50
N ASP A 31 0.07 -17.96 -47.24
CA ASP A 31 0.46 -19.24 -46.66
C ASP A 31 1.76 -19.06 -45.86
N VAL A 32 1.66 -19.29 -44.55
CA VAL A 32 2.73 -19.08 -43.56
C VAL A 32 3.33 -20.39 -43.08
N THR A 33 2.94 -21.52 -43.69
CA THR A 33 3.49 -22.85 -43.37
C THR A 33 4.97 -22.89 -43.73
N ASP A 34 5.81 -23.36 -42.79
CA ASP A 34 7.27 -23.40 -42.89
C ASP A 34 7.94 -22.04 -43.21
N LYS A 35 7.29 -20.93 -42.81
CA LYS A 35 7.84 -19.57 -42.94
C LYS A 35 8.39 -19.04 -41.62
N ILE A 36 9.42 -18.21 -41.74
CA ILE A 36 9.97 -17.44 -40.62
C ILE A 36 9.98 -15.95 -40.97
N VAL A 37 9.54 -15.11 -40.04
CA VAL A 37 9.68 -13.65 -40.15
C VAL A 37 10.85 -13.22 -39.28
N LYS A 38 11.74 -12.38 -39.80
CA LYS A 38 12.91 -11.88 -39.06
C LYS A 38 12.87 -10.36 -38.99
N GLY A 39 13.07 -9.81 -37.80
CA GLY A 39 13.12 -8.37 -37.61
C GLY A 39 13.70 -7.98 -36.25
N LYS A 40 14.13 -6.73 -36.14
CA LYS A 40 14.57 -6.12 -34.90
C LYS A 40 13.37 -5.71 -34.05
N VAL A 41 13.38 -6.04 -32.76
CA VAL A 41 12.33 -5.63 -31.81
C VAL A 41 12.46 -4.14 -31.55
N VAL A 42 11.60 -3.34 -32.17
CA VAL A 42 11.61 -1.87 -32.02
C VAL A 42 10.76 -1.41 -30.84
N HIS A 43 9.76 -2.19 -30.45
CA HIS A 43 8.94 -1.92 -29.27
C HIS A 43 8.53 -3.24 -28.60
N LYS A 44 8.64 -3.30 -27.28
CA LYS A 44 8.21 -4.44 -26.46
C LYS A 44 7.25 -3.91 -25.39
N GLY A 45 5.98 -4.33 -25.46
CA GLY A 45 4.96 -3.99 -24.48
C GLY A 45 5.12 -4.78 -23.18
N PRO A 46 4.40 -4.38 -22.11
CA PRO A 46 4.39 -5.12 -20.85
C PRO A 46 3.76 -6.51 -21.03
N LEU A 47 4.18 -7.46 -20.20
CA LEU A 47 3.51 -8.75 -20.05
C LEU A 47 2.20 -8.52 -19.26
N VAL A 48 1.06 -8.84 -19.86
CA VAL A 48 -0.26 -8.69 -19.26
C VAL A 48 -0.76 -10.07 -18.85
N SER A 49 -1.16 -10.25 -17.58
CA SER A 49 -1.85 -11.44 -17.10
C SER A 49 -3.35 -11.24 -17.29
N LEU A 50 -4.03 -12.19 -17.93
CA LEU A 50 -5.48 -12.10 -18.15
C LEU A 50 -6.31 -12.93 -17.16
N ASN A 51 -5.78 -14.06 -16.65
CA ASN A 51 -6.32 -14.99 -15.64
C ASN A 51 -5.19 -15.99 -15.25
N ASP A 52 -5.40 -16.87 -14.27
CA ASP A 52 -4.41 -17.88 -13.84
C ASP A 52 -3.82 -18.66 -15.04
N ASP A 53 -2.50 -18.56 -15.21
CA ASP A 53 -1.65 -19.11 -16.29
C ASP A 53 -1.81 -18.58 -17.73
N ASN A 54 -2.63 -17.54 -17.98
CA ASN A 54 -2.80 -16.93 -19.31
C ASN A 54 -2.10 -15.56 -19.46
N PHE A 55 -0.96 -15.54 -20.14
CA PHE A 55 -0.15 -14.34 -20.39
C PHE A 55 -0.28 -13.82 -21.83
N ILE A 56 -0.28 -12.49 -22.02
CA ILE A 56 -0.19 -11.85 -23.33
C ILE A 56 0.95 -10.84 -23.37
N LEU A 57 1.73 -10.83 -24.45
CA LEU A 57 2.74 -9.81 -24.72
C LEU A 57 2.66 -9.34 -26.17
N LYS A 58 2.57 -8.02 -26.37
CA LYS A 58 2.63 -7.40 -27.70
C LYS A 58 4.02 -6.82 -27.96
N MET A 59 4.58 -7.08 -29.13
CA MET A 59 5.81 -6.45 -29.61
C MET A 59 5.67 -5.97 -31.06
N VAL A 60 6.57 -5.10 -31.49
CA VAL A 60 6.69 -4.65 -32.88
C VAL A 60 8.07 -5.03 -33.38
N ILE A 61 8.12 -5.75 -34.50
CA ILE A 61 9.37 -6.10 -35.18
C ILE A 61 9.49 -5.32 -36.49
N GLN A 62 10.71 -4.89 -36.83
CA GLN A 62 11.02 -4.16 -38.06
C GLN A 62 12.11 -4.88 -38.85
N GLU A 63 11.92 -5.03 -40.15
CA GLU A 63 12.87 -5.72 -41.05
C GLU A 63 14.15 -4.88 -41.24
N GLU A 64 15.31 -5.54 -41.15
CA GLU A 64 16.63 -4.87 -41.11
C GLU A 64 17.18 -4.51 -42.52
N ASP A 65 16.54 -4.98 -43.60
CA ASP A 65 17.02 -4.86 -44.99
C ASP A 65 16.47 -3.64 -45.76
N SER A 66 16.08 -2.55 -45.10
CA SER A 66 15.70 -1.32 -45.81
C SER A 66 16.94 -0.46 -46.08
N MET A 67 17.47 -0.54 -47.30
CA MET A 67 18.31 0.53 -47.86
C MET A 67 17.57 1.87 -47.73
N PRO A 68 18.24 3.01 -47.45
CA PRO A 68 17.58 4.25 -47.01
C PRO A 68 16.66 4.94 -48.04
N ASN A 69 16.46 4.35 -49.22
CA ASN A 69 15.83 5.00 -50.37
C ASN A 69 14.62 4.23 -50.98
N SER A 70 13.99 3.29 -50.27
CA SER A 70 12.71 2.72 -50.73
C SER A 70 11.55 3.09 -49.81
N SER A 71 10.58 3.83 -50.35
CA SER A 71 9.31 4.25 -49.74
C SER A 71 8.32 3.10 -49.53
N SER A 72 8.76 1.97 -48.96
CA SER A 72 7.87 0.87 -48.60
C SER A 72 7.25 1.14 -47.22
N GLN A 73 6.00 1.60 -47.20
CA GLN A 73 5.25 1.96 -45.99
C GLN A 73 5.02 0.82 -44.97
N ASN A 74 5.48 -0.42 -45.23
CA ASN A 74 5.18 -1.60 -44.41
C ASN A 74 6.45 -2.41 -44.07
N SER A 75 7.48 -1.80 -43.44
CA SER A 75 8.69 -2.51 -43.00
C SER A 75 8.60 -3.09 -41.58
N SER A 76 7.46 -2.92 -40.91
CA SER A 76 7.26 -3.34 -39.53
C SER A 76 5.90 -4.00 -39.32
N VAL A 77 5.80 -4.90 -38.36
CA VAL A 77 4.57 -5.66 -38.06
C VAL A 77 4.41 -5.87 -36.55
N ASN A 78 3.16 -5.85 -36.10
CA ASN A 78 2.79 -6.21 -34.74
C ASN A 78 2.83 -7.72 -34.55
N VAL A 79 3.39 -8.17 -33.44
CA VAL A 79 3.45 -9.57 -33.04
C VAL A 79 2.84 -9.70 -31.65
N VAL A 80 1.88 -10.60 -31.49
CA VAL A 80 1.19 -10.87 -30.22
C VAL A 80 1.50 -12.30 -29.80
N LEU A 81 2.07 -12.44 -28.60
CA LEU A 81 2.45 -13.70 -28.00
C LEU A 81 1.44 -14.07 -26.91
N PHE A 82 1.07 -15.35 -26.83
CA PHE A 82 0.12 -15.88 -25.86
C PHE A 82 0.75 -16.95 -24.96
N GLY A 83 0.19 -17.11 -23.77
CA GLY A 83 0.52 -18.18 -22.82
C GLY A 83 1.98 -18.18 -22.36
N SER A 84 2.51 -19.38 -22.14
CA SER A 84 3.88 -19.59 -21.66
C SER A 84 4.95 -18.99 -22.59
N LEU A 85 4.66 -18.87 -23.89
CA LEU A 85 5.54 -18.24 -24.88
C LEU A 85 5.77 -16.75 -24.58
N ALA A 86 4.73 -16.02 -24.17
CA ALA A 86 4.83 -14.60 -23.80
C ALA A 86 5.71 -14.40 -22.56
N LYS A 87 5.55 -15.26 -21.54
CA LYS A 87 6.35 -15.26 -20.31
C LYS A 87 7.83 -15.53 -20.59
N ASN A 88 8.12 -16.57 -21.39
CA ASN A 88 9.48 -16.96 -21.76
C ASN A 88 10.18 -15.89 -22.62
N PHE A 89 9.46 -15.29 -23.57
CA PHE A 89 9.99 -14.21 -24.39
C PHE A 89 10.29 -12.95 -23.56
N ASN A 90 9.41 -12.62 -22.60
CA ASN A 90 9.61 -11.46 -21.74
C ASN A 90 10.93 -11.54 -20.95
N GLN A 91 11.34 -12.73 -20.53
CA GLN A 91 12.59 -12.96 -19.79
C GLN A 91 13.83 -13.04 -20.70
N SER A 92 13.66 -13.48 -21.95
CA SER A 92 14.79 -13.87 -22.82
C SER A 92 15.20 -12.83 -23.87
N ALA A 93 14.30 -11.92 -24.26
CA ALA A 93 14.51 -10.93 -25.31
C ALA A 93 14.30 -9.50 -24.82
N ASN A 94 15.14 -8.58 -25.30
CA ASN A 94 15.07 -7.14 -25.01
C ASN A 94 14.68 -6.33 -26.25
N GLN A 95 14.23 -5.10 -26.02
CA GLN A 95 14.08 -4.13 -27.10
C GLN A 95 15.44 -3.87 -27.74
N GLY A 96 15.50 -3.94 -29.06
CA GLY A 96 16.73 -3.85 -29.86
C GLY A 96 17.33 -5.19 -30.29
N ASP A 97 16.89 -6.31 -29.72
CA ASP A 97 17.32 -7.65 -30.16
C ASP A 97 16.74 -7.98 -31.54
N VAL A 98 17.46 -8.79 -32.32
CA VAL A 98 16.94 -9.32 -33.59
C VAL A 98 16.24 -10.64 -33.30
N VAL A 99 15.00 -10.77 -33.72
CA VAL A 99 14.19 -11.98 -33.48
C VAL A 99 13.75 -12.58 -34.79
N ALA A 100 13.63 -13.91 -34.81
CA ALA A 100 13.04 -14.65 -35.90
C ALA A 100 11.90 -15.52 -35.36
N ALA A 101 10.70 -15.40 -35.92
CA ALA A 101 9.48 -16.03 -35.42
C ALA A 101 8.89 -16.98 -36.47
N SER A 102 8.49 -18.18 -36.05
CA SER A 102 7.92 -19.25 -36.89
C SER A 102 6.66 -19.83 -36.24
N GLY A 103 5.79 -20.48 -37.03
CA GLY A 103 4.51 -21.01 -36.54
C GLY A 103 3.49 -19.93 -36.15
N PHE A 104 3.60 -18.75 -36.76
CA PHE A 104 2.67 -17.64 -36.52
C PHE A 104 1.44 -17.73 -37.44
N THR A 105 0.31 -17.24 -36.98
CA THR A 105 -0.89 -17.00 -37.81
C THR A 105 -1.08 -15.52 -38.07
N VAL A 106 -1.72 -15.15 -39.18
CA VAL A 106 -1.90 -13.75 -39.58
C VAL A 106 -3.33 -13.31 -39.29
N GLY A 107 -3.50 -12.42 -38.31
CA GLY A 107 -4.77 -11.80 -37.95
C GLY A 107 -4.95 -10.41 -38.57
N LYS A 108 -6.19 -9.97 -38.75
CA LYS A 108 -6.48 -8.56 -39.08
C LYS A 108 -6.07 -7.68 -37.89
N SER A 109 -5.38 -6.57 -38.17
CA SER A 109 -5.05 -5.62 -37.11
C SER A 109 -6.27 -4.74 -36.78
N PRO A 110 -6.72 -4.68 -35.52
CA PRO A 110 -7.90 -3.89 -35.12
C PRO A 110 -7.63 -2.38 -35.13
N THR A 111 -6.37 -1.96 -35.23
CA THR A 111 -5.98 -0.53 -35.22
C THR A 111 -5.71 0.05 -36.60
N VAL A 112 -5.71 -0.75 -37.67
CA VAL A 112 -5.40 -0.30 -39.06
C VAL A 112 -6.25 0.90 -39.47
N HIS A 113 -7.52 0.94 -39.08
CA HIS A 113 -8.44 2.04 -39.41
C HIS A 113 -8.18 3.33 -38.59
N LYS A 114 -7.41 3.25 -37.51
CA LYS A 114 -7.07 4.36 -36.60
C LYS A 114 -5.67 4.92 -36.86
N ASP A 115 -4.69 4.08 -37.13
CA ASP A 115 -3.28 4.46 -37.23
C ASP A 115 -2.70 4.37 -38.66
N ASN A 116 -3.41 3.75 -39.61
CA ASN A 116 -2.90 3.40 -40.95
C ASN A 116 -1.55 2.64 -40.92
N LEU A 117 -1.22 2.00 -39.79
CA LEU A 117 0.03 1.28 -39.58
C LEU A 117 -0.26 -0.22 -39.41
N HIS A 118 0.64 -1.07 -39.92
CA HIS A 118 0.62 -2.53 -39.76
C HIS A 118 -0.71 -3.19 -40.20
N PRO A 119 -0.89 -3.50 -41.50
CA PRO A 119 -2.16 -4.02 -42.05
C PRO A 119 -2.63 -5.35 -41.43
N CYS A 120 -1.73 -6.09 -40.78
CA CYS A 120 -2.02 -7.34 -40.07
C CYS A 120 -1.17 -7.48 -38.80
N ASN A 121 -1.60 -8.38 -37.91
CA ASN A 121 -0.85 -8.80 -36.72
C ASN A 121 -0.43 -10.26 -36.87
N LEU A 122 0.75 -10.60 -36.38
CA LEU A 122 1.20 -11.98 -36.25
C LEU A 122 0.81 -12.49 -34.86
N LEU A 123 0.11 -13.61 -34.79
CA LEU A 123 -0.35 -14.23 -33.55
C LEU A 123 0.45 -15.52 -33.34
N LEU A 124 1.13 -15.64 -32.20
CA LEU A 124 1.92 -16.81 -31.84
C LEU A 124 1.37 -17.44 -30.55
N THR A 125 0.89 -18.68 -30.69
CA THR A 125 0.40 -19.53 -29.60
C THR A 125 1.47 -20.53 -29.19
N GLU A 126 1.38 -21.04 -27.97
CA GLU A 126 2.34 -22.02 -27.46
C GLU A 126 2.36 -23.34 -28.23
N ASP A 127 1.21 -23.73 -28.81
CA ASP A 127 1.09 -24.87 -29.71
C ASP A 127 1.61 -24.52 -31.11
N GLY A 128 2.89 -24.81 -31.36
CA GLY A 128 3.49 -24.80 -32.69
C GLY A 128 4.30 -23.56 -33.08
N ALA A 129 4.30 -22.49 -32.26
CA ALA A 129 5.13 -21.31 -32.54
C ALA A 129 6.49 -21.36 -31.84
N CYS A 130 7.53 -20.88 -32.51
CA CYS A 130 8.88 -20.77 -31.95
C CYS A 130 9.52 -19.41 -32.27
N ILE A 131 10.24 -18.86 -31.29
CA ILE A 131 10.95 -17.58 -31.41
C ILE A 131 12.45 -17.78 -31.18
N TYR A 132 13.26 -17.32 -32.11
CA TYR A 132 14.72 -17.34 -32.06
C TYR A 132 15.23 -15.92 -31.81
N VAL A 133 15.96 -15.71 -30.71
CA VAL A 133 16.56 -14.41 -30.34
C VAL A 133 18.03 -14.42 -30.76
N LEU A 134 18.40 -13.58 -31.73
CA LEU A 134 19.74 -13.44 -32.28
C LEU A 134 20.44 -12.25 -31.62
N ARG A 135 21.52 -12.52 -30.87
CA ARG A 135 22.32 -11.45 -30.23
C ARG A 135 23.63 -11.21 -30.98
N PRO A 136 23.85 -10.01 -31.54
CA PRO A 136 25.13 -9.65 -32.14
C PRO A 136 26.22 -9.50 -31.06
N VAL A 137 27.41 -10.06 -31.30
CA VAL A 137 28.61 -9.74 -30.49
C VAL A 137 29.09 -8.36 -30.91
N LEU A 138 28.99 -7.36 -30.02
CA LEU A 138 29.49 -6.01 -30.33
C LEU A 138 31.03 -6.00 -30.42
N PRO A 139 31.64 -5.49 -31.51
CA PRO A 139 33.07 -5.22 -31.57
C PRO A 139 33.42 -4.01 -30.68
N ASN A 140 34.42 -4.17 -29.81
CA ASN A 140 34.97 -3.10 -28.97
C ASN A 140 35.39 -1.86 -29.80
N PRO A 141 35.07 -0.62 -29.38
CA PRO A 141 35.62 0.59 -29.99
C PRO A 141 37.12 0.71 -29.72
N ARG A 142 37.88 0.97 -30.79
CA ARG A 142 39.34 1.07 -30.86
C ARG A 142 39.94 2.10 -29.89
N SER A 143 41.03 1.72 -29.24
CA SER A 143 42.06 2.62 -28.70
C SER A 143 42.97 3.18 -29.82
N PRO A 144 43.64 4.34 -29.63
CA PRO A 144 44.50 4.98 -30.64
C PRO A 144 45.85 4.24 -30.83
N PRO A 145 46.57 4.48 -31.94
CA PRO A 145 47.52 3.53 -32.50
C PRO A 145 48.91 3.62 -31.86
N ALA A 146 49.47 2.48 -31.46
CA ALA A 146 50.91 2.32 -31.24
C ALA A 146 51.47 1.38 -32.30
N ASN A 147 52.13 1.98 -33.28
CA ASN A 147 52.76 1.33 -34.41
C ASN A 147 54.18 0.87 -34.00
N LYS A 148 54.43 -0.43 -33.82
CA LYS A 148 55.78 -0.99 -33.99
C LYS A 148 55.72 -2.37 -34.66
N ARG A 149 56.21 -2.38 -35.91
CA ARG A 149 56.59 -3.53 -36.71
C ARG A 149 57.46 -4.52 -35.91
N ARG A 150 57.13 -5.81 -35.96
CA ARG A 150 57.85 -6.84 -36.76
C ARG A 150 57.17 -8.22 -36.67
N SER A 151 56.91 -8.72 -37.88
CA SER A 151 56.71 -10.07 -38.44
C SER A 151 56.82 -11.35 -37.59
N PRO A 152 56.20 -12.46 -38.08
CA PRO A 152 55.51 -13.48 -37.28
C PRO A 152 56.33 -14.75 -37.11
N LEU A 153 56.11 -15.46 -36.01
CA LEU A 153 56.39 -16.90 -35.88
C LEU A 153 55.24 -17.54 -35.13
N SER A 154 54.71 -18.60 -35.74
CA SER A 154 53.58 -19.41 -35.34
C SER A 154 53.63 -19.78 -33.86
N ALA A 155 52.54 -19.49 -33.15
CA ALA A 155 52.29 -20.02 -31.82
C ALA A 155 50.93 -20.70 -31.83
N GLU A 156 50.99 -22.02 -31.68
CA GLU A 156 49.90 -22.85 -31.15
C GLU A 156 49.27 -22.12 -29.95
N LEU A 157 47.93 -22.07 -29.92
CA LEU A 157 47.17 -21.37 -28.90
C LEU A 157 47.46 -21.95 -27.51
N SER A 158 48.40 -21.34 -26.82
CA SER A 158 48.59 -21.46 -25.38
C SER A 158 47.37 -20.85 -24.69
N LEU A 159 46.64 -21.69 -23.95
CA LEU A 159 45.60 -21.30 -23.00
C LEU A 159 46.17 -20.22 -22.05
N ALA A 160 45.72 -18.97 -22.18
CA ALA A 160 46.20 -17.86 -21.36
C ALA A 160 45.83 -18.12 -19.88
N LYS A 161 46.83 -18.33 -19.02
CA LYS A 161 46.64 -18.48 -17.57
C LYS A 161 46.11 -17.17 -16.96
N ALA A 162 45.05 -17.27 -16.16
CA ALA A 162 44.49 -16.17 -15.40
C ALA A 162 45.53 -15.56 -14.42
N PRO A 163 45.50 -14.24 -14.15
CA PRO A 163 46.42 -13.60 -13.22
C PRO A 163 46.19 -14.07 -11.78
N LYS A 164 47.23 -14.64 -11.15
CA LYS A 164 47.19 -15.07 -9.74
C LYS A 164 47.40 -13.86 -8.82
N TYR A 165 46.42 -13.58 -7.95
CA TYR A 165 46.49 -12.49 -6.97
C TYR A 165 47.07 -12.98 -5.64
N THR A 166 47.87 -12.13 -4.97
CA THR A 166 48.38 -12.38 -3.62
C THR A 166 47.64 -11.49 -2.63
N TYR A 167 47.24 -12.05 -1.49
CA TYR A 167 46.51 -11.36 -0.42
C TYR A 167 47.39 -11.19 0.83
N ALA A 168 47.39 -9.99 1.39
CA ALA A 168 48.10 -9.66 2.62
C ALA A 168 47.19 -9.82 3.85
N LYS A 169 47.76 -10.28 4.96
CA LYS A 169 47.09 -10.25 6.28
C LYS A 169 47.06 -8.84 6.84
N LEU A 170 46.08 -8.56 7.69
CA LEU A 170 45.81 -7.21 8.20
C LEU A 170 46.88 -6.71 9.19
N ASP A 171 47.52 -7.61 9.94
CA ASP A 171 48.65 -7.32 10.83
C ASP A 171 49.96 -6.95 10.11
N ASN A 172 50.08 -7.33 8.83
CA ASN A 172 51.30 -7.17 8.03
C ASN A 172 51.25 -5.96 7.09
N LEU A 173 50.25 -5.09 7.23
CA LEU A 173 50.08 -3.92 6.39
C LEU A 173 51.18 -2.89 6.64
N LYS A 174 51.83 -2.43 5.57
CA LYS A 174 52.86 -1.36 5.63
C LYS A 174 52.33 -0.08 4.99
N ALA A 175 52.50 1.04 5.69
CA ALA A 175 52.09 2.34 5.16
C ALA A 175 52.76 2.63 3.80
N GLY A 176 51.98 3.16 2.86
CA GLY A 176 52.39 3.45 1.49
C GLY A 176 52.25 2.27 0.50
N SER A 177 52.09 1.03 0.98
CA SER A 177 51.94 -0.14 0.11
C SER A 177 50.53 -0.24 -0.49
N VAL A 178 50.45 -0.78 -1.71
CA VAL A 178 49.19 -1.16 -2.36
C VAL A 178 49.06 -2.67 -2.30
N VAL A 179 47.98 -3.16 -1.69
CA VAL A 179 47.79 -4.58 -1.38
C VAL A 179 46.40 -5.05 -1.80
N ASN A 180 46.21 -6.37 -1.83
CA ASN A 180 44.89 -7.00 -1.87
C ASN A 180 44.64 -7.64 -0.51
N VAL A 181 43.41 -7.56 -0.01
CA VAL A 181 43.06 -8.07 1.31
C VAL A 181 41.71 -8.77 1.28
N TYR A 182 41.55 -9.73 2.17
CA TYR A 182 40.26 -10.22 2.65
C TYR A 182 40.07 -9.75 4.09
N GLY A 183 38.81 -9.58 4.49
CA GLY A 183 38.49 -9.37 5.90
C GLY A 183 37.00 -9.51 6.18
N VAL A 184 36.69 -9.86 7.41
CA VAL A 184 35.35 -9.90 8.00
C VAL A 184 34.97 -8.49 8.44
N VAL A 185 33.81 -8.01 8.00
CA VAL A 185 33.30 -6.69 8.33
C VAL A 185 32.79 -6.68 9.77
N VAL A 186 33.34 -5.81 10.61
CA VAL A 186 32.90 -5.62 12.01
C VAL A 186 32.15 -4.32 12.24
N PHE A 187 32.20 -3.42 11.26
CA PHE A 187 31.46 -2.16 11.25
C PHE A 187 31.41 -1.62 9.83
N PHE A 188 30.30 -0.98 9.43
CA PHE A 188 30.20 -0.30 8.15
C PHE A 188 29.19 0.85 8.22
N LYS A 189 29.45 1.91 7.45
CA LYS A 189 28.47 2.97 7.17
C LYS A 189 27.91 2.76 5.78
N GLN A 190 26.64 3.11 5.60
CA GLN A 190 26.04 3.20 4.27
C GLN A 190 26.78 4.24 3.41
N PRO A 191 26.81 4.09 2.07
CA PRO A 191 27.38 5.09 1.18
C PRO A 191 26.73 6.46 1.41
N PHE A 192 27.54 7.49 1.61
CA PHE A 192 27.08 8.86 1.81
C PHE A 192 27.85 9.83 0.94
N LYS A 193 27.19 10.93 0.56
CA LYS A 193 27.82 11.96 -0.27
C LYS A 193 29.00 12.58 0.46
N SER A 194 30.18 12.55 -0.15
CA SER A 194 31.36 13.21 0.42
C SER A 194 31.27 14.74 0.21
N ARG A 195 32.26 15.49 0.70
CA ARG A 195 32.40 16.93 0.39
C ARG A 195 32.79 17.18 -1.07
N GLY A 196 33.27 16.16 -1.78
CA GLY A 196 33.63 16.22 -3.20
C GLY A 196 32.48 15.80 -4.11
N THR A 197 32.82 15.31 -5.30
CA THR A 197 31.87 14.78 -6.28
C THR A 197 31.42 13.35 -5.99
N ASP A 198 32.21 12.62 -5.20
CA ASP A 198 32.07 11.17 -5.06
C ASP A 198 31.32 10.77 -3.78
N PHE A 199 30.80 9.56 -3.74
CA PHE A 199 30.28 8.94 -2.53
C PHE A 199 31.40 8.28 -1.71
N CYS A 200 31.23 8.24 -0.40
CA CYS A 200 32.17 7.65 0.54
C CYS A 200 31.49 6.53 1.34
N SER A 201 32.18 5.41 1.51
CA SER A 201 31.83 4.36 2.46
C SER A 201 32.96 4.15 3.45
N THR A 202 32.63 4.09 4.74
CA THR A 202 33.58 3.78 5.81
C THR A 202 33.23 2.45 6.43
N LEU A 203 34.16 1.51 6.48
CA LEU A 203 33.97 0.21 7.13
C LEU A 203 35.21 -0.20 7.92
N LYS A 204 35.07 -1.13 8.85
CA LYS A 204 36.19 -1.75 9.57
C LYS A 204 36.16 -3.24 9.31
N ILE A 205 37.32 -3.78 9.01
CA ILE A 205 37.50 -5.21 8.78
C ILE A 205 38.47 -5.81 9.80
N THR A 206 38.34 -7.11 10.00
CA THR A 206 39.27 -7.93 10.77
C THR A 206 39.52 -9.25 10.05
N ASP A 207 40.56 -9.98 10.40
CA ASP A 207 40.91 -11.30 9.86
C ASP A 207 41.46 -12.17 11.00
N GLN A 208 42.04 -13.33 10.69
CA GLN A 208 42.59 -14.24 11.69
C GLN A 208 43.69 -13.65 12.58
N SER A 209 44.27 -12.49 12.23
CA SER A 209 45.21 -11.76 13.09
C SER A 209 44.54 -10.96 14.21
N ASN A 210 43.20 -10.81 14.17
CA ASN A 210 42.39 -10.02 15.10
C ASN A 210 42.67 -8.50 15.10
N GLU A 211 43.48 -8.02 14.15
CA GLU A 211 43.68 -6.59 13.91
C GLU A 211 42.42 -5.98 13.28
N LYS A 212 42.09 -4.75 13.68
CA LYS A 212 40.89 -4.04 13.19
C LYS A 212 41.31 -2.86 12.33
N ILE A 213 41.16 -3.00 11.02
CA ILE A 213 41.62 -2.01 10.04
C ILE A 213 40.44 -1.23 9.49
N GLY A 214 40.53 0.11 9.58
CA GLY A 214 39.57 1.01 8.97
C GLY A 214 39.78 1.12 7.46
N CYS A 215 38.71 1.12 6.70
CA CYS A 215 38.73 1.25 5.25
C CYS A 215 37.80 2.39 4.83
N THR A 216 38.29 3.26 3.94
CA THR A 216 37.54 4.38 3.36
C THR A 216 37.55 4.23 1.85
N ILE A 217 36.37 4.03 1.27
CA ILE A 217 36.20 3.73 -0.15
C ILE A 217 35.44 4.89 -0.80
N PHE A 218 35.98 5.42 -1.89
CA PHE A 218 35.36 6.47 -2.70
C PHE A 218 34.93 5.94 -4.06
N CYS A 219 33.65 6.09 -4.41
CA CYS A 219 33.14 5.72 -5.73
C CYS A 219 32.20 6.81 -6.25
N GLU A 220 32.17 7.02 -7.57
CA GLU A 220 31.29 8.02 -8.19
C GLU A 220 29.80 7.67 -7.99
N LYS A 221 29.47 6.39 -8.00
CA LYS A 221 28.09 5.91 -7.87
C LYS A 221 27.88 5.09 -6.60
N PRO A 222 26.71 5.23 -5.92
CA PRO A 222 26.39 4.46 -4.72
C PRO A 222 26.32 2.95 -4.99
N GLU A 223 25.96 2.53 -6.20
CA GLU A 223 25.87 1.14 -6.64
C GLU A 223 27.22 0.41 -6.75
N ASP A 224 28.31 1.16 -6.87
CA ASP A 224 29.68 0.63 -7.00
C ASP A 224 30.37 0.38 -5.65
N HIS A 225 29.75 0.82 -4.56
CA HIS A 225 30.25 0.56 -3.22
C HIS A 225 30.05 -0.90 -2.78
N PRO A 226 30.82 -1.38 -1.78
CA PRO A 226 30.68 -2.74 -1.25
C PRO A 226 29.24 -3.03 -0.83
N LYS A 227 28.70 -4.18 -1.27
CA LYS A 227 27.33 -4.62 -0.96
C LYS A 227 27.32 -5.40 0.36
N ILE A 228 27.42 -4.65 1.46
CA ILE A 228 27.42 -5.18 2.84
C ILE A 228 26.01 -5.08 3.40
N PHE A 229 25.48 -6.17 3.95
CA PHE A 229 24.13 -6.24 4.52
C PHE A 229 24.13 -6.42 6.04
N GLN A 230 25.23 -6.91 6.61
CA GLN A 230 25.39 -7.07 8.05
C GLN A 230 26.87 -7.13 8.47
N ASN A 231 27.11 -6.92 9.76
CA ASN A 231 28.39 -7.28 10.36
C ASN A 231 28.57 -8.80 10.28
N GLY A 232 29.80 -9.25 10.05
CA GLY A 232 30.14 -10.64 9.75
C GLY A 232 30.24 -10.93 8.25
N ASP A 233 29.68 -10.11 7.36
CA ASP A 233 29.92 -10.22 5.92
C ASP A 233 31.42 -10.15 5.62
N ILE A 234 31.88 -10.87 4.60
CA ILE A 234 33.29 -10.88 4.20
C ILE A 234 33.47 -9.95 3.01
N VAL A 235 34.53 -9.16 3.00
CA VAL A 235 34.89 -8.30 1.89
C VAL A 235 36.29 -8.64 1.37
N ARG A 236 36.39 -8.72 0.04
CA ARG A 236 37.62 -8.82 -0.71
C ARG A 236 37.87 -7.52 -1.44
N MET A 237 39.02 -6.92 -1.20
CA MET A 237 39.42 -5.67 -1.85
C MET A 237 40.73 -5.87 -2.60
N HIS A 238 40.75 -5.46 -3.87
CA HIS A 238 41.95 -5.42 -4.70
C HIS A 238 42.44 -3.98 -4.85
N ARG A 239 43.77 -3.82 -4.83
CA ARG A 239 44.45 -2.53 -5.05
C ARG A 239 44.01 -1.44 -4.07
N VAL A 240 44.09 -1.75 -2.78
CA VAL A 240 43.91 -0.77 -1.70
C VAL A 240 45.25 -0.30 -1.16
N LYS A 241 45.39 1.00 -0.93
CA LYS A 241 46.59 1.59 -0.35
C LYS A 241 46.46 1.67 1.16
N ALA A 242 47.44 1.12 1.87
CA ALA A 242 47.58 1.31 3.30
C ALA A 242 48.18 2.70 3.58
N GLN A 243 47.50 3.51 4.39
CA GLN A 243 47.94 4.84 4.79
C GLN A 243 47.72 5.07 6.29
N VAL A 244 48.56 5.89 6.91
CA VAL A 244 48.39 6.22 8.33
C VAL A 244 47.42 7.39 8.46
N PHE A 245 46.35 7.19 9.22
CA PHE A 245 45.38 8.21 9.58
C PHE A 245 45.07 8.10 11.08
N ASN A 246 45.08 9.23 11.80
CA ASN A 246 44.90 9.27 13.26
C ASN A 246 45.74 8.23 14.03
N LYS A 247 47.03 8.09 13.68
CA LYS A 247 47.98 7.13 14.28
C LYS A 247 47.63 5.64 14.06
N SER A 248 46.72 5.33 13.13
CA SER A 248 46.31 3.95 12.79
C SER A 248 46.43 3.70 11.28
N ILE A 249 46.69 2.46 10.87
CA ILE A 249 46.68 2.08 9.46
C ILE A 249 45.24 2.03 8.97
N THR A 250 44.98 2.66 7.83
CA THR A 250 43.70 2.65 7.12
C THR A 250 43.90 2.29 5.66
N LEU A 251 42.90 1.65 5.06
CA LEU A 251 42.90 1.27 3.65
C LEU A 251 42.07 2.26 2.84
N VAL A 252 42.61 2.73 1.73
CA VAL A 252 41.89 3.59 0.78
C VAL A 252 42.00 3.01 -0.62
N ASN A 253 40.91 3.07 -1.39
CA ASN A 253 40.92 2.57 -2.75
C ASN A 253 41.85 3.37 -3.67
N THR A 254 42.42 2.70 -4.67
CA THR A 254 43.30 3.33 -5.68
C THR A 254 42.83 3.05 -7.11
N PHE A 255 43.59 3.50 -8.11
CA PHE A 255 43.27 3.28 -9.51
C PHE A 255 43.13 1.78 -9.86
N GLY A 256 41.99 1.42 -10.46
CA GLY A 256 41.65 0.03 -10.78
C GLY A 256 41.26 -0.81 -9.57
N PHE A 257 40.84 -0.18 -8.48
CA PHE A 257 40.22 -0.84 -7.33
C PHE A 257 39.05 -1.74 -7.75
N SER A 258 38.96 -2.90 -7.09
CA SER A 258 37.83 -3.82 -7.25
C SER A 258 37.42 -4.34 -5.88
N VAL A 259 36.12 -4.50 -5.66
CA VAL A 259 35.57 -5.03 -4.43
C VAL A 259 34.51 -6.09 -4.70
N VAL A 260 34.56 -7.14 -3.88
CA VAL A 260 33.58 -8.23 -3.87
C VAL A 260 33.23 -8.51 -2.41
N THR A 261 31.94 -8.62 -2.10
CA THR A 261 31.45 -8.99 -0.76
C THR A 261 30.78 -10.36 -0.78
N PHE A 262 30.78 -11.04 0.36
CA PHE A 262 30.21 -12.37 0.53
C PHE A 262 29.44 -12.43 1.85
N GLY A 263 28.40 -13.27 1.91
CA GLY A 263 27.68 -13.52 3.16
C GLY A 263 28.57 -14.18 4.21
N GLY A 264 28.45 -13.74 5.46
CA GLY A 264 29.24 -14.24 6.61
C GLY A 264 28.77 -15.56 7.23
N VAL A 265 27.63 -16.10 6.81
CA VAL A 265 27.02 -17.30 7.41
C VAL A 265 27.85 -18.55 7.09
N GLU A 266 28.22 -19.30 8.12
CA GLU A 266 28.95 -20.57 7.98
C GLU A 266 28.10 -21.63 7.26
N GLY A 267 28.70 -22.38 6.33
CA GLY A 267 28.01 -23.41 5.54
C GLY A 267 27.11 -22.89 4.39
N ALA A 268 26.87 -21.58 4.30
CA ALA A 268 26.09 -21.01 3.19
C ALA A 268 26.85 -21.06 1.85
N LEU A 269 26.13 -21.00 0.72
CA LEU A 269 26.77 -20.90 -0.60
C LEU A 269 27.67 -19.65 -0.70
N VAL A 270 28.82 -19.78 -1.38
CA VAL A 270 29.75 -18.67 -1.60
C VAL A 270 29.30 -17.87 -2.82
N GLU A 271 28.36 -16.96 -2.60
CA GLU A 271 27.83 -16.08 -3.65
C GLU A 271 28.52 -14.70 -3.63
N PRO A 272 29.28 -14.33 -4.68
CA PRO A 272 29.94 -13.03 -4.76
C PRO A 272 28.94 -11.90 -5.06
N ARG A 273 28.95 -10.87 -4.22
CA ARG A 273 28.16 -9.63 -4.39
C ARG A 273 29.10 -8.52 -4.89
N THR A 274 28.98 -8.14 -6.16
CA THR A 274 29.80 -7.07 -6.77
C THR A 274 28.99 -6.23 -7.77
N SER A 275 29.46 -5.03 -8.10
CA SER A 275 28.98 -4.24 -9.25
C SER A 275 29.86 -4.45 -10.49
N SER A 276 31.05 -5.05 -10.33
CA SER A 276 31.96 -5.29 -11.43
C SER A 276 31.41 -6.32 -12.41
N ARG A 277 31.43 -6.00 -13.70
CA ARG A 277 31.00 -6.91 -14.78
C ARG A 277 31.97 -8.09 -14.98
N SER A 278 33.18 -7.99 -14.45
CA SER A 278 34.20 -9.03 -14.52
C SER A 278 34.98 -9.07 -13.22
N PHE A 279 35.03 -10.23 -12.57
CA PHE A 279 35.92 -10.50 -11.45
C PHE A 279 36.46 -11.93 -11.57
N HIS A 280 37.68 -12.14 -11.09
CA HIS A 280 38.25 -13.48 -10.99
C HIS A 280 37.93 -14.05 -9.61
N PHE A 281 37.47 -15.29 -9.58
CA PHE A 281 37.19 -16.03 -8.36
C PHE A 281 37.53 -17.50 -8.60
N ASP A 282 38.53 -17.99 -7.87
CA ASP A 282 39.03 -19.36 -8.00
C ASP A 282 38.73 -20.21 -6.75
N GLN A 283 39.18 -21.46 -6.75
CA GLN A 283 39.00 -22.36 -5.60
C GLN A 283 39.79 -21.93 -4.36
N ASP A 284 40.91 -21.22 -4.53
CA ASP A 284 41.71 -20.72 -3.42
C ASP A 284 40.96 -19.55 -2.73
N ASP A 285 40.34 -18.68 -3.53
CA ASP A 285 39.44 -17.61 -3.06
C ASP A 285 38.23 -18.21 -2.31
N GLN A 286 37.61 -19.26 -2.84
CA GLN A 286 36.50 -19.95 -2.19
C GLN A 286 36.90 -20.49 -0.82
N ARG A 287 38.03 -21.20 -0.75
CA ARG A 287 38.57 -21.73 0.51
C ARG A 287 38.84 -20.61 1.52
N THR A 288 39.42 -19.50 1.06
CA THR A 288 39.72 -18.33 1.92
C THR A 288 38.44 -17.76 2.55
N VAL A 289 37.35 -17.65 1.78
CA VAL A 289 36.05 -17.19 2.29
C VAL A 289 35.49 -18.17 3.32
N GLU A 290 35.55 -19.47 3.05
CA GLU A 290 35.07 -20.52 3.96
C GLU A 290 35.87 -20.53 5.28
N GLU A 291 37.21 -20.43 5.21
CA GLU A 291 38.08 -20.34 6.39
C GLU A 291 37.75 -19.10 7.25
N LEU A 292 37.46 -17.96 6.62
CA LEU A 292 37.06 -16.74 7.33
C LEU A 292 35.69 -16.86 7.98
N ARG A 293 34.74 -17.59 7.37
CA ARG A 293 33.41 -17.86 7.96
C ARG A 293 33.55 -18.70 9.23
N SER A 294 34.27 -19.82 9.15
CA SER A 294 34.49 -20.69 10.31
C SER A 294 35.27 -19.98 11.42
N TRP A 295 36.28 -19.17 11.05
CA TRP A 295 36.99 -18.36 12.04
C TRP A 295 36.08 -17.31 12.71
N ALA A 296 35.27 -16.59 11.94
CA ALA A 296 34.36 -15.57 12.48
C ALA A 296 33.30 -16.18 13.42
N ALA A 297 32.79 -17.36 13.09
CA ALA A 297 31.89 -18.14 13.94
C ALA A 297 32.57 -18.54 15.27
N SER A 298 33.82 -19.01 15.21
CA SER A 298 34.58 -19.43 16.40
C SER A 298 34.91 -18.28 17.38
N GLN A 299 35.05 -17.05 16.88
CA GLN A 299 35.41 -15.87 17.68
C GLN A 299 34.22 -15.22 18.40
N ALA A 300 33.00 -15.75 18.25
CA ALA A 300 31.76 -15.09 18.67
C ALA A 300 31.61 -13.66 18.11
N LEU A 301 32.33 -13.31 17.03
CA LEU A 301 32.12 -12.05 16.29
C LEU A 301 30.68 -11.95 15.77
N LEU A 302 30.05 -13.11 15.54
CA LEU A 302 28.64 -13.25 15.19
C LEU A 302 27.67 -13.09 16.37
N ALA A 303 28.10 -13.29 17.62
CA ALA A 303 27.22 -13.14 18.80
C ALA A 303 26.88 -11.68 19.12
N SER A 304 27.66 -10.73 18.58
CA SER A 304 27.40 -9.28 18.64
C SER A 304 26.75 -8.73 17.36
N VAL A 305 26.40 -9.58 16.39
CA VAL A 305 25.64 -9.14 15.22
C VAL A 305 24.28 -8.70 15.73
N THR A 306 23.92 -7.44 15.50
CA THR A 306 22.59 -6.92 15.79
C THR A 306 21.62 -7.73 14.95
N SER A 307 21.04 -8.77 15.56
CA SER A 307 19.89 -9.46 15.00
C SER A 307 18.85 -8.39 14.75
N THR A 308 18.33 -8.34 13.53
CA THR A 308 17.23 -7.44 13.22
C THR A 308 16.08 -7.73 14.17
N VAL A 309 15.46 -6.67 14.67
CA VAL A 309 14.38 -6.78 15.66
C VAL A 309 13.07 -6.71 14.88
N PRO A 310 12.22 -7.75 14.93
CA PRO A 310 10.91 -7.69 14.30
C PRO A 310 10.03 -6.66 15.01
N LEU A 311 9.02 -6.12 14.32
CA LEU A 311 8.07 -5.15 14.85
C LEU A 311 7.39 -5.66 16.13
N SER A 312 7.15 -6.96 16.24
CA SER A 312 6.60 -7.62 17.43
C SER A 312 7.48 -7.58 18.68
N ALA A 313 8.79 -7.40 18.53
CA ALA A 313 9.75 -7.39 19.63
C ALA A 313 10.32 -6.00 19.94
N VAL A 314 9.82 -4.96 19.26
CA VAL A 314 10.32 -3.59 19.43
C VAL A 314 10.06 -3.07 20.84
N GLN A 315 11.07 -2.42 21.42
CA GLN A 315 10.98 -1.77 22.73
C GLN A 315 10.93 -0.24 22.59
N PRO A 316 10.10 0.47 23.38
CA PRO A 316 10.10 1.93 23.38
C PRO A 316 11.47 2.50 23.76
N LYS A 317 11.86 3.63 23.14
CA LYS A 317 13.16 4.32 23.34
C LYS A 317 14.38 3.53 22.82
N ALA A 318 14.19 2.36 22.22
CA ALA A 318 15.29 1.58 21.65
C ALA A 318 15.70 2.09 20.26
N TYR A 319 16.94 1.75 19.89
CA TYR A 319 17.42 1.78 18.52
C TYR A 319 17.54 0.35 18.03
N PHE A 320 17.07 0.08 16.81
CA PHE A 320 17.07 -1.26 16.25
C PHE A 320 17.20 -1.25 14.73
N ASP A 321 17.57 -2.39 14.17
CA ASP A 321 17.59 -2.62 12.72
C ASP A 321 16.33 -3.39 12.32
N LEU A 322 15.61 -2.91 11.31
CA LEU A 322 14.35 -3.50 10.82
C LEU A 322 14.54 -4.05 9.40
N THR A 323 14.21 -5.32 9.19
CA THR A 323 14.08 -5.91 7.84
C THR A 323 12.59 -5.98 7.49
N CYS A 324 12.18 -5.36 6.39
CA CYS A 324 10.77 -5.22 6.05
C CYS A 324 10.57 -5.08 4.53
N GLN A 325 9.33 -5.21 4.08
CA GLN A 325 8.93 -4.87 2.72
C GLN A 325 8.31 -3.46 2.71
N LEU A 326 8.65 -2.68 1.69
CA LEU A 326 8.05 -1.38 1.45
C LEU A 326 6.68 -1.53 0.79
N LEU A 327 5.64 -0.97 1.39
CA LEU A 327 4.27 -1.02 0.87
C LEU A 327 3.89 0.27 0.16
N ALA A 328 4.22 1.41 0.78
CA ALA A 328 3.98 2.71 0.22
C ALA A 328 5.01 3.73 0.73
N LYS A 329 5.19 4.82 -0.01
CA LYS A 329 6.00 5.95 0.42
C LYS A 329 5.30 7.26 0.05
N ALA A 330 5.47 8.29 0.87
CA ALA A 330 4.89 9.61 0.59
C ALA A 330 5.83 10.72 1.09
N PRO A 331 6.15 11.73 0.25
CA PRO A 331 6.88 12.89 0.73
C PRO A 331 5.96 13.73 1.64
N ILE A 332 6.39 14.00 2.87
CA ILE A 332 5.65 14.88 3.79
C ILE A 332 6.06 16.33 3.52
N ASP A 333 7.37 16.58 3.47
CA ASP A 333 7.96 17.87 3.13
C ASP A 333 9.32 17.68 2.44
N SER A 334 10.11 18.75 2.29
CA SER A 334 11.43 18.70 1.65
C SER A 334 12.50 17.95 2.46
N THR A 335 12.26 17.74 3.75
CA THR A 335 13.20 17.15 4.73
C THR A 335 12.73 15.81 5.30
N CYS A 336 11.49 15.39 5.01
CA CYS A 336 10.86 14.20 5.55
C CYS A 336 10.08 13.40 4.50
N THR A 337 10.26 12.08 4.48
CA THR A 337 9.48 11.13 3.69
C THR A 337 8.93 10.03 4.59
N LEU A 338 7.64 9.75 4.48
CA LEU A 338 7.00 8.61 5.11
C LEU A 338 7.28 7.34 4.30
N LEU A 339 7.67 6.27 4.98
CA LEU A 339 7.66 4.91 4.45
C LEU A 339 6.66 4.08 5.25
N ARG A 340 5.68 3.47 4.57
CA ARG A 340 4.81 2.45 5.15
C ARG A 340 5.43 1.10 4.88
N VAL A 341 5.81 0.39 5.94
CA VAL A 341 6.56 -0.86 5.86
C VAL A 341 5.92 -1.93 6.75
N TRP A 342 6.20 -3.19 6.45
CA TRP A 342 5.77 -4.32 7.28
C TRP A 342 6.82 -5.43 7.23
N ASP A 343 6.93 -6.19 8.31
CA ASP A 343 7.78 -7.39 8.38
C ASP A 343 6.97 -8.68 8.57
N GLY A 344 5.65 -8.59 8.42
CA GLY A 344 4.71 -9.70 8.66
C GLY A 344 4.40 -9.93 10.14
N THR A 345 4.93 -9.14 11.07
CA THR A 345 4.66 -9.26 12.51
C THR A 345 3.90 -8.06 13.06
N ARG A 346 3.03 -8.29 14.06
CA ARG A 346 2.26 -7.23 14.73
C ARG A 346 3.09 -6.58 15.82
N CYS A 347 3.20 -5.25 15.81
CA CYS A 347 3.80 -4.52 16.92
C CYS A 347 2.90 -4.57 18.17
N PRO A 348 3.43 -4.85 19.37
CA PRO A 348 2.63 -4.89 20.61
C PRO A 348 2.20 -3.49 21.08
N HIS A 349 2.79 -2.43 20.51
CA HIS A 349 2.50 -1.05 20.85
C HIS A 349 1.64 -0.39 19.78
N THR A 350 0.74 0.49 20.19
CA THR A 350 -0.05 1.32 19.28
C THR A 350 0.89 2.20 18.45
N LEU A 351 0.90 2.03 17.14
CA LEU A 351 1.78 2.80 16.25
C LEU A 351 1.16 4.15 15.88
N LEU A 352 2.00 5.18 15.75
CA LEU A 352 1.58 6.47 15.20
C LEU A 352 1.15 6.28 13.75
N LYS A 353 -0.12 6.56 13.45
CA LYS A 353 -0.62 6.61 12.07
C LYS A 353 -0.47 8.02 11.52
N VAL A 354 0.30 8.16 10.44
CA VAL A 354 0.55 9.44 9.78
C VAL A 354 -0.38 9.55 8.59
N ILE A 355 -1.29 10.53 8.64
CA ILE A 355 -2.22 10.80 7.53
C ILE A 355 -1.45 11.60 6.47
N VAL A 356 -1.37 11.05 5.25
CA VAL A 356 -0.73 11.71 4.11
C VAL A 356 -1.69 11.74 2.93
N ASP A 357 -1.57 12.76 2.10
CA ASP A 357 -2.39 12.94 0.90
C ASP A 357 -2.22 11.72 -0.05
N PRO A 358 -3.32 11.06 -0.45
CA PRO A 358 -3.28 9.93 -1.38
C PRO A 358 -2.59 10.26 -2.72
N HIS A 359 -2.66 11.51 -3.18
CA HIS A 359 -2.14 11.93 -4.50
C HIS A 359 -0.62 12.00 -4.58
N VAL A 360 0.07 12.14 -3.43
CA VAL A 360 1.54 12.15 -3.36
C VAL A 360 2.12 10.80 -2.91
N THR A 361 1.25 9.84 -2.59
CA THR A 361 1.68 8.54 -2.09
C THR A 361 1.90 7.57 -3.24
N GLU A 362 3.10 7.00 -3.33
CA GLU A 362 3.45 5.95 -4.27
C GLU A 362 3.32 4.59 -3.57
N GLY A 363 2.39 3.73 -4.02
CA GLY A 363 2.19 2.38 -3.50
C GLY A 363 0.72 2.07 -3.19
N GLN A 364 0.46 0.85 -2.69
CA GLN A 364 -0.89 0.46 -2.27
C GLN A 364 -1.20 1.14 -0.92
N LEU A 365 -2.36 1.81 -0.86
CA LEU A 365 -2.79 2.58 0.31
C LEU A 365 -3.84 1.85 1.16
N SER A 366 -4.59 0.95 0.53
CA SER A 366 -5.67 0.18 1.13
C SER A 366 -5.25 -1.27 1.31
N PHE A 367 -5.19 -1.68 2.57
CA PHE A 367 -4.98 -3.06 2.99
C PHE A 367 -6.18 -3.52 3.84
N SER A 368 -6.38 -4.83 3.97
CA SER A 368 -7.34 -5.40 4.93
C SER A 368 -7.02 -4.92 6.35
N LYS A 369 -8.00 -4.88 7.26
CA LYS A 369 -7.76 -4.43 8.65
C LYS A 369 -6.63 -5.17 9.35
N GLU A 370 -6.58 -6.47 9.12
CA GLU A 370 -5.59 -7.36 9.71
C GLU A 370 -4.19 -6.98 9.24
N ARG A 371 -4.06 -6.73 7.94
CA ARG A 371 -2.82 -6.28 7.32
C ARG A 371 -2.45 -4.86 7.74
N GLU A 372 -3.40 -3.94 7.85
CA GLU A 372 -3.18 -2.57 8.32
C GLU A 372 -2.59 -2.53 9.74
N ASN A 373 -2.87 -3.54 10.57
CA ASN A 373 -2.31 -3.66 11.91
C ASN A 373 -0.88 -4.21 11.95
N LEU A 374 -0.38 -4.74 10.84
CA LEU A 374 1.02 -5.17 10.67
C LEU A 374 1.89 -4.06 10.07
N ILE A 375 1.27 -2.95 9.63
CA ILE A 375 1.96 -1.85 8.96
C ILE A 375 2.47 -0.85 9.97
N ALA A 376 3.76 -0.52 9.82
CA ALA A 376 4.44 0.51 10.56
C ALA A 376 4.76 1.70 9.66
N ASP A 377 4.43 2.89 10.17
CA ASP A 377 4.78 4.18 9.56
C ASP A 377 6.16 4.61 10.06
N VAL A 378 7.11 4.79 9.13
CA VAL A 378 8.49 5.19 9.40
C VAL A 378 8.78 6.55 8.80
N LEU A 379 9.12 7.52 9.65
CA LEU A 379 9.48 8.88 9.26
C LEU A 379 10.98 8.98 8.97
N VAL A 380 11.32 9.26 7.70
CA VAL A 380 12.70 9.30 7.21
C VAL A 380 13.14 10.75 6.97
N TYR A 381 14.21 11.17 7.65
CA TYR A 381 14.68 12.55 7.63
C TYR A 381 15.99 12.79 6.86
N ASP A 382 16.19 14.05 6.45
CA ASP A 382 17.45 14.62 5.95
C ASP A 382 18.07 13.85 4.76
N ASN A 383 19.34 13.45 4.86
CA ASN A 383 20.10 12.77 3.80
C ASN A 383 19.52 11.41 3.39
N HIS A 384 18.57 10.85 4.14
CA HIS A 384 17.91 9.60 3.79
C HIS A 384 16.71 9.79 2.87
N VAL A 385 16.19 11.02 2.74
CA VAL A 385 15.06 11.36 1.85
C VAL A 385 15.40 11.07 0.38
N GLU A 386 16.63 11.34 -0.06
CA GLU A 386 17.05 11.06 -1.45
C GLU A 386 16.97 9.55 -1.76
N VAL A 387 17.39 8.71 -0.81
CA VAL A 387 17.30 7.25 -0.94
C VAL A 387 15.84 6.82 -0.91
N ALA A 388 15.04 7.32 0.05
CA ALA A 388 13.62 7.03 0.18
C ALA A 388 12.83 7.35 -1.10
N ARG A 389 13.15 8.47 -1.76
CA ARG A 389 12.53 8.89 -3.03
C ARG A 389 12.79 7.90 -4.17
N GLN A 390 13.95 7.23 -4.18
CA GLN A 390 14.31 6.27 -5.23
C GLN A 390 13.74 4.86 -4.99
N LEU A 391 13.22 4.58 -3.79
CA LEU A 391 12.62 3.29 -3.48
C LEU A 391 11.33 3.08 -4.28
N LYS A 392 11.08 1.84 -4.70
CA LYS A 392 9.83 1.44 -5.33
C LYS A 392 9.02 0.59 -4.35
N PRO A 393 7.70 0.75 -4.27
CA PRO A 393 6.83 -0.18 -3.54
C PRO A 393 7.08 -1.64 -3.95
N GLY A 394 6.94 -2.55 -2.98
CA GLY A 394 7.16 -3.99 -3.12
C GLY A 394 8.60 -4.46 -2.84
N VAL A 395 9.59 -3.56 -2.79
CA VAL A 395 10.99 -3.94 -2.53
C VAL A 395 11.21 -4.34 -1.07
N PHE A 396 12.12 -5.29 -0.86
CA PHE A 396 12.60 -5.65 0.46
C PHE A 396 13.77 -4.76 0.86
N LEU A 397 13.74 -4.26 2.09
CA LEU A 397 14.74 -3.34 2.60
C LEU A 397 15.10 -3.61 4.05
N ARG A 398 16.30 -3.17 4.42
CA ARG A 398 16.78 -3.08 5.79
C ARG A 398 16.98 -1.63 6.18
N ILE A 399 16.34 -1.22 7.26
CA ILE A 399 16.49 0.10 7.88
C ILE A 399 17.40 -0.06 9.09
N PHE A 400 18.56 0.60 9.08
CA PHE A 400 19.55 0.51 10.13
C PHE A 400 19.39 1.64 11.15
N ASN A 401 19.53 1.30 12.42
CA ASN A 401 19.53 2.23 13.56
C ASN A 401 18.26 3.12 13.60
N LEU A 402 17.11 2.49 13.39
CA LEU A 402 15.78 3.10 13.49
C LEU A 402 15.45 3.36 14.96
N ARG A 403 14.86 4.52 15.26
CA ARG A 403 14.53 4.92 16.63
C ARG A 403 13.04 4.74 16.92
N ALA A 404 12.72 4.03 17.99
CA ALA A 404 11.38 3.95 18.55
C ALA A 404 11.15 5.09 19.55
N ILE A 405 10.30 6.06 19.22
CA ILE A 405 10.00 7.22 20.06
C ILE A 405 8.59 7.06 20.64
N PRO A 406 8.43 6.94 21.97
CA PRO A 406 7.11 7.02 22.59
C PRO A 406 6.61 8.48 22.52
N GLY A 407 5.41 8.67 22.01
CA GLY A 407 4.69 9.94 22.01
C GLY A 407 3.41 9.82 22.83
N SER A 408 2.97 10.96 23.37
CA SER A 408 1.63 11.07 23.97
C SER A 408 0.83 12.05 23.12
N SER A 409 -0.29 11.61 22.58
CA SER A 409 -1.24 12.48 21.89
C SER A 409 -2.26 12.97 22.92
N GLN A 410 -2.19 14.25 23.29
CA GLN A 410 -3.34 14.89 23.93
C GLN A 410 -4.44 15.04 22.87
N VAL A 411 -5.53 14.30 23.03
CA VAL A 411 -6.77 14.60 22.33
C VAL A 411 -7.23 15.96 22.86
N ARG A 412 -7.09 17.03 22.06
CA ARG A 412 -7.58 18.37 22.43
C ARG A 412 -9.10 18.28 22.58
N GLY A 413 -9.59 18.40 23.82
CA GLY A 413 -11.03 18.46 24.12
C GLY A 413 -11.47 17.83 25.43
N LEU A 414 -10.64 17.01 26.09
CA LEU A 414 -10.98 16.41 27.37
C LEU A 414 -10.17 17.05 28.50
N THR A 415 -10.88 17.57 29.50
CA THR A 415 -10.30 18.10 30.74
C THR A 415 -9.38 17.07 31.39
N SER A 416 -8.20 17.55 31.79
CA SER A 416 -7.19 16.87 32.61
C SER A 416 -7.73 15.70 33.44
N SER A 417 -7.15 14.51 33.19
CA SER A 417 -7.37 13.19 33.83
C SER A 417 -8.39 12.26 33.16
N GLN A 418 -8.05 11.67 32.01
CA GLN A 418 -8.19 10.23 31.69
C GLN A 418 -7.81 9.94 30.21
N LEU A 419 -6.96 8.93 30.02
CA LEU A 419 -6.46 8.31 28.76
C LEU A 419 -5.50 9.15 27.89
N GLN A 420 -4.24 9.29 28.33
CA GLN A 420 -3.11 9.41 27.41
C GLN A 420 -3.01 8.11 26.60
N VAL A 421 -3.26 8.15 25.30
CA VAL A 421 -2.91 7.03 24.42
C VAL A 421 -1.43 7.21 24.06
N ASP A 422 -0.60 6.38 24.67
CA ASP A 422 0.82 6.29 24.31
C ASP A 422 0.93 5.63 22.94
N HIS A 423 1.50 6.35 21.98
CA HIS A 423 1.79 5.83 20.65
C HIS A 423 3.29 5.70 20.44
N LEU A 424 3.70 4.76 19.60
CA LEU A 424 5.09 4.56 19.22
C LEU A 424 5.31 5.05 17.79
N ALA A 425 6.23 5.99 17.61
CA ALA A 425 6.62 6.53 16.32
C ALA A 425 8.02 6.03 15.93
N PHE A 426 8.19 5.65 14.66
CA PHE A 426 9.49 5.22 14.15
C PHE A 426 10.17 6.31 13.35
N HIS A 427 11.37 6.71 13.80
CA HIS A 427 12.12 7.82 13.21
C HIS A 427 13.50 7.36 12.73
N LEU A 428 13.79 7.59 11.46
CA LEU A 428 15.13 7.52 10.91
C LEU A 428 15.71 8.93 10.80
N HIS A 429 16.40 9.36 11.86
CA HIS A 429 17.05 10.66 11.95
C HIS A 429 18.14 10.85 10.88
N GLY A 430 18.47 12.09 10.51
CA GLY A 430 19.60 12.37 9.62
C GLY A 430 20.97 11.95 10.16
N GLY A 431 21.92 11.85 9.25
CA GLY A 431 23.32 11.48 9.47
C GLY A 431 23.57 9.98 9.36
N THR A 432 24.85 9.61 9.25
CA THR A 432 25.28 8.21 9.05
C THR A 432 26.01 7.62 10.26
N SER A 433 25.73 8.16 11.44
CA SER A 433 26.30 7.67 12.71
C SER A 433 25.67 6.32 13.06
N TYR A 434 26.46 5.43 13.66
CA TYR A 434 26.02 4.09 14.03
C TYR A 434 25.36 3.33 12.86
N SER A 435 25.98 3.39 11.69
CA SER A 435 25.55 2.67 10.49
C SER A 435 24.16 3.05 9.93
N ARG A 436 23.57 4.14 10.43
CA ARG A 436 22.21 4.58 10.09
C ARG A 436 22.02 4.75 8.58
N GLY A 437 20.90 4.23 8.08
CA GLY A 437 20.46 4.40 6.69
C GLY A 437 19.55 3.28 6.20
N ILE A 438 19.25 3.30 4.91
CA ILE A 438 18.34 2.35 4.26
C ILE A 438 19.12 1.56 3.21
N ARG A 439 18.91 0.25 3.14
CA ARG A 439 19.50 -0.63 2.12
C ARG A 439 18.44 -1.52 1.49
N ILE A 440 18.43 -1.60 0.16
CA ILE A 440 17.62 -2.59 -0.56
C ILE A 440 18.29 -3.96 -0.43
N LEU A 441 17.51 -4.97 -0.07
CA LEU A 441 17.94 -6.36 0.04
C LEU A 441 17.54 -7.15 -1.22
N PRO A 442 18.44 -7.98 -1.78
CA PRO A 442 18.10 -8.95 -2.81
C PRO A 442 17.10 -10.02 -2.33
N ASP A 443 16.21 -10.42 -3.25
CA ASP A 443 15.19 -11.45 -3.05
C ASP A 443 15.71 -12.82 -2.60
N ASN A 444 16.97 -13.13 -2.89
CA ASN A 444 17.61 -14.42 -2.57
C ASN A 444 18.32 -14.41 -1.20
N THR A 445 18.27 -13.31 -0.45
CA THR A 445 18.88 -13.27 0.88
C THR A 445 18.06 -14.09 1.89
N PRO A 446 18.71 -14.80 2.84
CA PRO A 446 18.01 -15.65 3.81
C PRO A 446 16.91 -14.91 4.58
N ASP A 447 17.22 -13.69 5.03
CA ASP A 447 16.28 -12.84 5.79
C ASP A 447 15.06 -12.45 4.95
N VAL A 448 15.23 -12.22 3.63
CA VAL A 448 14.13 -11.93 2.71
C VAL A 448 13.33 -13.18 2.38
N GLN A 449 13.98 -14.35 2.26
CA GLN A 449 13.26 -15.61 2.07
C GLN A 449 12.41 -15.97 3.29
N GLU A 450 12.92 -15.72 4.49
CA GLU A 450 12.15 -15.88 5.73
C GLU A 450 10.98 -14.90 5.78
N LEU A 451 11.23 -13.62 5.49
CA LEU A 451 10.18 -12.61 5.41
C LEU A 451 9.11 -12.95 4.35
N LYS A 452 9.51 -13.44 3.17
CA LYS A 452 8.59 -13.92 2.14
C LYS A 452 7.72 -15.07 2.64
N ARG A 453 8.30 -16.07 3.31
CA ARG A 453 7.53 -17.17 3.90
C ARG A 453 6.48 -16.68 4.90
N VAL A 454 6.85 -15.72 5.77
CA VAL A 454 5.91 -15.13 6.73
C VAL A 454 4.79 -14.40 6.00
N ILE A 455 5.12 -13.58 4.99
CA ILE A 455 4.15 -12.82 4.21
C ILE A 455 3.22 -13.73 3.38
N GLU A 456 3.76 -14.78 2.75
CA GLU A 456 3.00 -15.74 1.93
C GLU A 456 2.02 -16.55 2.77
N ALA A 457 2.39 -16.92 4.01
CA ALA A 457 1.48 -17.60 4.94
C ALA A 457 0.25 -16.74 5.32
N PHE A 458 0.36 -15.41 5.29
CA PHE A 458 -0.79 -14.51 5.43
C PHE A 458 -1.61 -14.39 4.14
N HIS A 459 -0.98 -14.53 2.96
CA HIS A 459 -1.65 -14.43 1.67
C HIS A 459 -2.59 -15.63 1.41
N GLU A 460 -2.25 -16.83 1.89
CA GLU A 460 -3.13 -18.02 1.78
C GLU A 460 -4.43 -17.90 2.61
N ASN A 461 -4.42 -17.09 3.68
CA ASN A 461 -5.63 -16.74 4.44
C ASN A 461 -6.44 -15.63 3.75
N ASP A 462 -5.76 -14.64 3.13
CA ASP A 462 -6.41 -13.55 2.38
C ASP A 462 -7.02 -14.06 1.05
N GLU A 463 -6.41 -15.00 0.32
CA GLU A 463 -6.98 -15.50 -0.95
C GLU A 463 -8.28 -16.30 -0.77
N LYS A 464 -8.44 -17.00 0.36
CA LYS A 464 -9.74 -17.58 0.75
C LYS A 464 -10.80 -16.52 1.06
N ALA A 465 -10.40 -15.32 1.47
CA ALA A 465 -11.30 -14.20 1.75
C ALA A 465 -11.54 -13.31 0.52
N LEU A 466 -10.61 -13.31 -0.46
CA LEU A 466 -10.64 -12.43 -1.63
C LEU A 466 -11.27 -13.08 -2.88
N SER A 467 -11.48 -14.41 -2.90
CA SER A 467 -12.18 -15.09 -4.00
C SER A 467 -13.71 -14.93 -3.99
N GLU A 468 -14.29 -14.25 -2.98
CA GLU A 468 -15.73 -14.00 -2.85
C GLU A 468 -16.15 -12.55 -3.17
N ILE A 469 -15.38 -11.79 -3.95
CA ILE A 469 -15.76 -10.41 -4.29
C ILE A 469 -15.85 -10.23 -5.80
N ASN A 470 -17.03 -10.55 -6.34
CA ASN A 470 -17.48 -10.07 -7.64
C ASN A 470 -18.19 -8.72 -7.42
N ASP A 471 -17.92 -7.72 -8.26
CA ASP A 471 -18.44 -6.34 -8.14
C ASP A 471 -19.98 -6.22 -8.26
N SER A 472 -20.69 -7.34 -8.41
CA SER A 472 -22.15 -7.43 -8.34
C SER A 472 -22.68 -7.73 -6.92
N ASP A 473 -21.83 -8.13 -5.97
CA ASP A 473 -22.21 -8.50 -4.59
C ASP A 473 -22.20 -7.31 -3.61
N LEU A 474 -21.71 -6.15 -4.03
CA LEU A 474 -21.60 -4.91 -3.23
C LEU A 474 -22.94 -4.29 -2.79
N LEU A 475 -24.07 -4.86 -3.20
CA LEU A 475 -25.43 -4.47 -2.79
C LEU A 475 -26.29 -5.61 -2.20
N GLU A 476 -25.81 -6.87 -2.20
CA GLU A 476 -26.61 -8.02 -1.76
C GLU A 476 -26.25 -8.58 -0.36
N VAL A 477 -25.09 -8.23 0.20
CA VAL A 477 -24.65 -8.75 1.52
C VAL A 477 -25.57 -8.32 2.69
N TRP A 478 -26.49 -7.38 2.48
CA TRP A 478 -27.47 -6.94 3.49
C TRP A 478 -28.91 -7.38 3.22
N LYS A 479 -29.18 -8.13 2.15
CA LYS A 479 -30.55 -8.54 1.78
C LYS A 479 -30.90 -9.99 2.14
N THR A 480 -29.94 -10.81 2.54
CA THR A 480 -30.18 -12.24 2.82
C THR A 480 -29.48 -12.67 4.11
N PRO A 481 -30.14 -13.41 5.03
CA PRO A 481 -29.47 -13.98 6.20
C PRO A 481 -28.36 -14.94 5.75
N PRO A 482 -27.17 -14.96 6.37
CA PRO A 482 -26.14 -15.92 6.00
C PRO A 482 -26.61 -17.34 6.36
N GLU A 483 -26.54 -18.26 5.40
CA GLU A 483 -26.54 -19.69 5.72
C GLU A 483 -25.28 -20.02 6.53
N SER A 484 -25.48 -20.77 7.61
CA SER A 484 -24.51 -21.06 8.66
C SER A 484 -23.26 -21.78 8.13
N LEU A 485 -22.10 -21.16 8.30
CA LEU A 485 -20.82 -21.86 8.40
C LEU A 485 -20.37 -21.80 9.86
N ASP A 486 -20.19 -22.99 10.45
CA ASP A 486 -19.78 -23.20 11.84
C ASP A 486 -18.52 -22.40 12.17
N GLY A 487 -18.69 -21.33 12.95
CA GLY A 487 -17.62 -20.52 13.54
C GLY A 487 -17.64 -20.64 15.06
N GLU A 488 -16.48 -20.89 15.66
CA GLU A 488 -16.29 -21.08 17.10
C GLU A 488 -16.96 -19.98 17.94
N THR A 489 -17.77 -20.40 18.92
CA THR A 489 -18.47 -19.53 19.86
C THR A 489 -17.48 -18.78 20.76
N VAL A 490 -17.27 -17.49 20.48
CA VAL A 490 -16.61 -16.56 21.40
C VAL A 490 -17.64 -16.09 22.43
N ASP A 491 -17.45 -16.45 23.69
CA ASP A 491 -18.31 -16.05 24.81
C ASP A 491 -18.27 -14.52 24.95
N CYS A 492 -19.39 -13.79 24.81
CA CYS A 492 -19.44 -12.36 25.13
C CYS A 492 -20.10 -12.15 26.51
N SER A 493 -19.56 -11.22 27.30
CA SER A 493 -20.12 -10.85 28.61
C SER A 493 -20.52 -9.37 28.63
N THR A 494 -21.44 -8.96 29.50
CA THR A 494 -21.80 -7.55 29.70
C THR A 494 -21.23 -7.06 31.02
N GLU A 495 -20.52 -5.93 31.00
CA GLU A 495 -20.00 -5.27 32.20
C GLU A 495 -20.80 -4.00 32.52
N ARG A 496 -20.95 -3.74 33.82
CA ARG A 496 -21.68 -2.59 34.35
C ARG A 496 -20.73 -1.41 34.52
N SER A 497 -21.15 -0.22 34.09
CA SER A 497 -20.39 1.02 34.27
C SER A 497 -20.85 1.87 35.48
N CYS A 498 -21.75 1.35 36.32
CA CYS A 498 -22.23 2.03 37.53
C CYS A 498 -21.62 1.46 38.83
N GLY A 499 -21.15 2.33 39.73
CA GLY A 499 -20.47 1.96 40.98
C GLY A 499 -21.37 1.76 42.22
N HIS A 500 -22.67 1.52 42.05
CA HIS A 500 -23.60 1.32 43.18
C HIS A 500 -24.00 -0.15 43.30
N ASP A 501 -24.01 -0.68 44.53
CA ASP A 501 -24.33 -2.08 44.83
C ASP A 501 -25.86 -2.26 44.89
N MET A 502 -26.47 -2.60 43.74
CA MET A 502 -27.91 -2.89 43.63
C MET A 502 -28.14 -4.39 43.50
N GLN A 503 -29.01 -4.94 44.38
CA GLN A 503 -29.45 -6.33 44.35
C GLN A 503 -30.14 -6.64 43.01
N THR A 504 -29.78 -7.77 42.38
CA THR A 504 -30.39 -8.22 41.12
C THR A 504 -31.87 -8.53 41.33
N VAL A 505 -32.73 -8.02 40.46
CA VAL A 505 -34.19 -8.23 40.45
C VAL A 505 -34.62 -8.97 39.18
N THR A 506 -35.79 -9.62 39.23
CA THR A 506 -36.35 -10.36 38.09
C THR A 506 -37.13 -9.45 37.14
N LEU A 507 -37.30 -9.84 35.88
CA LEU A 507 -38.07 -9.05 34.90
C LEU A 507 -39.53 -8.84 35.35
N SER A 508 -40.13 -9.83 36.02
CA SER A 508 -41.48 -9.70 36.60
C SER A 508 -41.59 -8.63 37.69
N GLU A 509 -40.51 -8.39 38.45
CA GLU A 509 -40.45 -7.35 39.48
C GLU A 509 -40.21 -5.98 38.86
N VAL A 510 -39.41 -5.90 37.80
CA VAL A 510 -39.21 -4.67 37.01
C VAL A 510 -40.54 -4.22 36.39
N LYS A 511 -41.35 -5.14 35.85
CA LYS A 511 -42.70 -4.80 35.34
C LYS A 511 -43.64 -4.26 36.40
N ARG A 512 -43.52 -4.73 37.64
CA ARG A 512 -44.35 -4.29 38.79
C ARG A 512 -43.83 -3.01 39.44
N SER A 513 -42.61 -2.57 39.09
CA SER A 513 -41.98 -1.38 39.64
C SER A 513 -42.48 -0.08 38.98
N GLY A 514 -42.50 1.01 39.72
CA GLY A 514 -42.86 2.34 39.20
C GLY A 514 -41.74 3.00 38.38
N PRO A 515 -42.06 3.97 37.50
CA PRO A 515 -41.09 4.64 36.65
C PRO A 515 -40.05 5.44 37.46
N GLY A 516 -38.86 5.65 36.86
CA GLY A 516 -37.80 6.50 37.42
C GLY A 516 -36.76 5.80 38.29
N ARG A 517 -36.87 4.47 38.49
CA ARG A 517 -35.84 3.66 39.15
C ARG A 517 -35.02 2.88 38.13
N VAL A 518 -33.72 2.74 38.42
CA VAL A 518 -32.81 1.86 37.68
C VAL A 518 -32.81 0.50 38.38
N HIS A 519 -32.94 -0.57 37.62
CA HIS A 519 -33.02 -1.94 38.11
C HIS A 519 -31.89 -2.76 37.51
N HIS A 520 -31.25 -3.59 38.32
CA HIS A 520 -30.24 -4.53 37.86
C HIS A 520 -30.92 -5.87 37.55
N VAL A 521 -30.78 -6.35 36.33
CA VAL A 521 -31.40 -7.60 35.87
C VAL A 521 -30.37 -8.49 35.22
N ARG A 522 -30.59 -9.80 35.33
CA ARG A 522 -29.86 -10.80 34.57
C ARG A 522 -30.82 -11.53 33.64
N ALA A 523 -30.68 -11.36 32.33
CA ALA A 523 -31.62 -11.88 31.34
C ALA A 523 -30.90 -12.29 30.04
N GLN A 524 -31.49 -13.18 29.27
CA GLN A 524 -31.01 -13.56 27.93
C GLN A 524 -31.69 -12.70 26.86
N LEU A 525 -30.97 -12.35 25.80
CA LEU A 525 -31.57 -11.69 24.64
C LEU A 525 -32.27 -12.74 23.78
N LYS A 526 -33.59 -12.62 23.60
CA LYS A 526 -34.39 -13.56 22.81
C LYS A 526 -34.48 -13.17 21.33
N ALA A 527 -34.70 -11.89 21.07
CA ALA A 527 -34.82 -11.32 19.74
C ALA A 527 -34.51 -9.82 19.79
N TYR A 528 -34.26 -9.21 18.63
CA TYR A 528 -34.05 -7.77 18.52
C TYR A 528 -34.63 -7.21 17.23
N GLU A 529 -34.96 -5.93 17.24
CA GLU A 529 -35.43 -5.17 16.08
C GLU A 529 -34.64 -3.85 15.98
N PRO A 530 -34.25 -3.39 14.78
CA PRO A 530 -34.47 -4.04 13.49
C PRO A 530 -33.51 -5.22 13.25
N HIS A 531 -33.95 -6.20 12.46
CA HIS A 531 -33.12 -7.35 12.07
C HIS A 531 -31.98 -6.94 11.13
N ARG A 532 -32.23 -5.91 10.30
CA ARG A 532 -31.21 -5.27 9.48
C ARG A 532 -30.56 -4.15 10.29
N LEU A 533 -29.34 -4.40 10.76
CA LEU A 533 -28.68 -3.49 11.72
C LEU A 533 -28.38 -2.08 11.18
N HIS A 534 -28.36 -1.86 9.86
CA HIS A 534 -28.24 -0.52 9.28
C HIS A 534 -29.50 0.30 9.54
N GLU A 535 -30.67 -0.35 9.62
CA GLU A 535 -31.94 0.32 9.94
C GLU A 535 -31.95 0.78 11.41
N ALA A 536 -31.04 0.29 12.25
CA ALA A 536 -30.91 0.77 13.62
C ALA A 536 -30.33 2.19 13.67
N LEU A 537 -29.61 2.62 12.64
CA LEU A 537 -29.11 3.99 12.53
C LEU A 537 -30.25 4.93 12.13
N LYS A 538 -30.51 5.93 12.97
CA LYS A 538 -31.53 6.96 12.75
C LYS A 538 -30.91 8.34 12.84
N LEU A 539 -31.61 9.31 12.26
CA LEU A 539 -31.29 10.74 12.37
C LEU A 539 -32.22 11.38 13.40
N TYR A 540 -31.64 12.04 14.40
CA TYR A 540 -32.36 12.68 15.50
C TYR A 540 -32.19 14.20 15.48
N CYS A 541 -33.30 14.92 15.63
CA CYS A 541 -33.29 16.37 15.76
C CYS A 541 -33.35 16.79 17.23
N SER A 542 -32.30 17.46 17.72
CA SER A 542 -32.27 17.97 19.09
C SER A 542 -33.31 19.06 19.38
N LYS A 543 -33.78 19.79 18.36
CA LYS A 543 -34.73 20.91 18.49
C LYS A 543 -36.19 20.48 18.52
N CYS A 544 -36.66 19.72 17.52
CA CYS A 544 -38.05 19.24 17.47
C CYS A 544 -38.25 17.81 18.01
N LYS A 545 -37.17 17.15 18.46
CA LYS A 545 -37.18 15.78 19.01
C LYS A 545 -37.68 14.71 18.03
N SER A 546 -37.79 15.06 16.74
CA SER A 546 -38.14 14.10 15.69
C SER A 546 -37.00 13.13 15.44
N MET A 547 -37.37 11.92 15.05
CA MET A 547 -36.48 10.87 14.59
C MET A 547 -36.92 10.46 13.20
N GLN A 548 -35.96 10.27 12.30
CA GLN A 548 -36.22 9.92 10.90
C GLN A 548 -35.18 8.89 10.42
N ASP A 549 -35.56 8.13 9.40
CA ASP A 549 -34.67 7.17 8.75
C ASP A 549 -33.58 7.88 7.94
N ILE A 550 -32.46 7.19 7.75
CA ILE A 550 -31.41 7.63 6.84
C ILE A 550 -31.89 7.34 5.41
N PRO A 551 -31.86 8.34 4.50
CA PRO A 551 -32.15 8.13 3.09
C PRO A 551 -31.26 7.04 2.49
N ASP A 552 -31.84 6.10 1.75
CA ASP A 552 -31.09 5.11 0.99
C ASP A 552 -30.39 5.73 -0.23
N ASP A 553 -29.40 5.01 -0.77
CA ASP A 553 -28.61 5.50 -1.91
C ASP A 553 -29.46 5.64 -3.18
N GLU A 554 -30.52 4.84 -3.36
CA GLU A 554 -31.45 4.96 -4.50
C GLU A 554 -32.21 6.30 -4.47
N LEU A 555 -32.74 6.69 -3.30
CA LEU A 555 -33.38 7.98 -3.10
C LEU A 555 -32.39 9.12 -3.29
N LEU A 556 -31.17 9.00 -2.74
CA LEU A 556 -30.14 10.02 -2.93
C LEU A 556 -29.75 10.18 -4.40
N GLU A 557 -29.51 9.09 -5.12
CA GLU A 557 -29.22 9.10 -6.56
C GLU A 557 -30.33 9.81 -7.35
N SER A 558 -31.60 9.58 -7.00
CA SER A 558 -32.72 10.26 -7.64
C SER A 558 -32.66 11.79 -7.42
N ILE A 559 -32.40 12.24 -6.19
CA ILE A 559 -32.30 13.66 -5.84
C ILE A 559 -31.13 14.34 -6.57
N PHE A 560 -29.96 13.71 -6.57
CA PHE A 560 -28.78 14.23 -7.27
C PHE A 560 -28.97 14.22 -8.79
N SER A 561 -29.60 13.18 -9.34
CA SER A 561 -29.90 13.08 -10.77
C SER A 561 -30.86 14.18 -11.22
N GLU A 562 -31.92 14.47 -10.46
CA GLU A 562 -32.84 15.59 -10.74
C GLU A 562 -32.12 16.94 -10.65
N ALA A 563 -31.37 17.19 -9.57
CA ALA A 563 -30.62 18.42 -9.40
C ALA A 563 -29.58 18.65 -10.51
N SER A 564 -29.06 17.57 -11.10
CA SER A 564 -28.11 17.62 -12.22
C SER A 564 -28.75 17.96 -13.57
N LYS A 565 -30.06 17.76 -13.71
CA LYS A 565 -30.82 18.10 -14.93
C LYS A 565 -31.23 19.58 -14.94
N ASP A 566 -31.42 20.18 -13.78
CA ASP A 566 -31.83 21.58 -13.59
C ASP A 566 -30.68 22.60 -13.68
N CYS A 567 -29.61 22.29 -14.41
CA CYS A 567 -28.45 23.17 -14.59
C CYS A 567 -28.68 24.30 -15.62
N GLY A 568 -29.70 25.14 -15.39
CA GLY A 568 -29.86 26.41 -16.08
C GLY A 568 -28.78 27.45 -15.70
N PRO A 569 -28.66 28.57 -16.43
CA PRO A 569 -27.73 29.63 -16.09
C PRO A 569 -28.05 30.19 -14.70
N CYS A 570 -27.10 30.04 -13.77
CA CYS A 570 -27.21 30.52 -12.39
C CYS A 570 -26.36 31.78 -12.23
N SER A 571 -26.93 32.86 -11.68
CA SER A 571 -26.16 34.03 -11.27
C SER A 571 -25.45 33.74 -9.93
N PRO A 572 -24.11 33.61 -9.89
CA PRO A 572 -23.40 33.41 -8.63
C PRO A 572 -23.60 34.60 -7.68
N PRO A 573 -23.67 34.37 -6.36
CA PRO A 573 -23.55 35.45 -5.38
C PRO A 573 -22.21 36.22 -5.55
N PRO A 574 -22.17 37.53 -5.26
CA PRO A 574 -20.98 38.37 -5.49
C PRO A 574 -19.75 37.94 -4.67
N TRP A 575 -19.95 37.19 -3.60
CA TRP A 575 -18.92 36.60 -2.73
C TRP A 575 -18.46 35.20 -3.19
N THR A 576 -18.78 34.79 -4.42
CA THR A 576 -18.36 33.51 -5.00
C THR A 576 -17.61 33.68 -6.31
N LEU A 577 -16.61 32.81 -6.53
CA LEU A 577 -15.94 32.62 -7.81
C LEU A 577 -16.36 31.28 -8.40
N SER A 578 -16.97 31.30 -9.59
CA SER A 578 -17.45 30.10 -10.26
C SER A 578 -16.48 29.61 -11.34
N GLY A 579 -16.20 28.32 -11.37
CA GLY A 579 -15.55 27.61 -12.49
C GLY A 579 -16.46 26.51 -13.03
N GLN A 580 -16.57 26.39 -14.35
CA GLN A 580 -17.42 25.38 -15.00
C GLN A 580 -16.57 24.39 -15.79
N VAL A 581 -16.87 23.10 -15.63
CA VAL A 581 -16.22 21.99 -16.34
C VAL A 581 -17.28 21.22 -17.13
N SER A 582 -17.10 21.16 -18.45
CA SER A 582 -17.96 20.37 -19.33
C SER A 582 -17.48 18.92 -19.35
N LEU A 583 -18.36 17.96 -19.05
CA LEU A 583 -18.00 16.55 -19.02
C LEU A 583 -18.07 15.90 -20.43
N PRO A 584 -17.14 15.00 -20.80
CA PRO A 584 -17.16 14.31 -22.09
C PRO A 584 -18.40 13.43 -22.28
N ARG A 585 -18.87 13.33 -23.54
CA ARG A 585 -20.11 12.64 -23.98
C ARG A 585 -20.18 11.12 -23.70
N HIS A 586 -19.22 10.52 -22.99
CA HIS A 586 -19.10 9.08 -22.79
C HIS A 586 -19.57 8.57 -21.41
N ALA A 587 -20.06 9.43 -20.51
CA ALA A 587 -20.69 9.00 -19.27
C ALA A 587 -22.19 8.66 -19.49
N PRO A 588 -22.75 7.63 -18.82
CA PRO A 588 -24.18 7.32 -18.90
C PRO A 588 -24.98 8.44 -18.22
N GLY A 589 -25.53 9.37 -19.00
CA GLY A 589 -26.29 10.50 -18.50
C GLY A 589 -26.75 11.45 -19.61
N PRO A 590 -27.70 12.37 -19.33
CA PRO A 590 -28.24 13.27 -20.34
C PRO A 590 -27.12 14.11 -20.96
N SER A 591 -27.04 14.05 -22.28
CA SER A 591 -26.08 14.78 -23.10
C SER A 591 -26.15 16.28 -22.81
N ASN A 592 -25.01 16.88 -22.46
CA ASN A 592 -24.76 18.28 -22.05
C ASN A 592 -24.83 18.60 -20.53
N ARG A 593 -24.33 17.72 -19.64
CA ARG A 593 -24.11 18.05 -18.23
C ARG A 593 -22.79 18.81 -18.00
N ALA A 594 -22.84 19.88 -17.22
CA ALA A 594 -21.67 20.64 -16.79
C ALA A 594 -21.62 20.70 -15.26
N LEU A 595 -20.44 20.46 -14.69
CA LEU A 595 -20.17 20.63 -13.26
C LEU A 595 -19.75 22.07 -13.01
N THR A 596 -20.38 22.74 -12.06
CA THR A 596 -19.99 24.09 -11.66
C THR A 596 -19.53 24.09 -10.22
N VAL A 597 -18.28 24.49 -10.01
CA VAL A 597 -17.65 24.64 -8.70
C VAL A 597 -17.68 26.11 -8.31
N TYR A 598 -18.19 26.44 -7.13
CA TYR A 598 -18.12 27.78 -6.56
C TYR A 598 -17.16 27.80 -5.37
N LEU A 599 -16.20 28.71 -5.41
CA LEU A 599 -15.23 29.00 -4.36
C LEU A 599 -15.65 30.27 -3.61
N LEU A 600 -15.48 30.28 -2.30
CA LEU A 600 -15.90 31.36 -1.41
C LEU A 600 -14.80 32.43 -1.30
N THR A 601 -15.04 33.67 -1.75
CA THR A 601 -13.99 34.71 -1.85
C THR A 601 -13.38 35.07 -0.49
N GLN A 602 -14.20 35.08 0.57
CA GLN A 602 -13.75 35.39 1.93
C GLN A 602 -12.78 34.32 2.47
N LEU A 603 -13.09 33.04 2.29
CA LEU A 603 -12.17 31.94 2.64
C LEU A 603 -10.89 31.96 1.79
N MET A 604 -10.97 32.49 0.56
CA MET A 604 -9.79 32.69 -0.27
C MET A 604 -8.86 33.78 0.28
N SER A 605 -9.41 34.90 0.75
CA SER A 605 -8.61 35.93 1.42
C SER A 605 -8.02 35.47 2.76
N GLU A 606 -8.67 34.51 3.43
CA GLU A 606 -8.21 33.92 4.69
C GLU A 606 -7.24 32.72 4.49
N GLY A 607 -6.90 32.37 3.24
CA GLY A 607 -5.97 31.28 2.93
C GLY A 607 -6.54 29.86 3.06
N LYS A 608 -7.86 29.72 3.22
CA LYS A 608 -8.61 28.48 3.49
C LYS A 608 -9.37 27.93 2.27
N ILE A 609 -8.79 28.10 1.09
CA ILE A 609 -9.40 27.82 -0.22
C ILE A 609 -9.83 26.35 -0.38
N LYS A 610 -9.12 25.44 0.28
CA LYS A 610 -9.36 24.00 0.17
C LYS A 610 -10.37 23.47 1.19
N ASP A 611 -10.86 24.34 2.08
CA ASP A 611 -11.63 23.90 3.23
C ASP A 611 -13.08 23.66 2.86
N VAL A 612 -13.71 24.53 2.05
CA VAL A 612 -15.13 24.42 1.69
C VAL A 612 -15.37 24.77 0.23
N ILE A 613 -16.05 23.89 -0.51
CA ILE A 613 -16.51 24.14 -1.88
C ILE A 613 -18.02 23.93 -2.01
N LEU A 614 -18.66 24.71 -2.90
CA LEU A 614 -20.04 24.53 -3.30
C LEU A 614 -20.06 23.88 -4.68
N LEU A 615 -20.76 22.75 -4.82
CA LEU A 615 -20.78 21.99 -6.06
C LEU A 615 -22.19 21.85 -6.63
N MET A 616 -22.35 22.27 -7.88
CA MET A 616 -23.60 22.18 -8.64
C MET A 616 -23.45 21.22 -9.81
N GLY A 617 -24.51 20.45 -10.08
CA GLY A 617 -24.63 19.62 -11.28
C GLY A 617 -23.98 18.24 -11.19
N SER A 618 -23.53 17.82 -10.01
CA SER A 618 -22.93 16.51 -9.79
C SER A 618 -23.95 15.42 -9.45
N THR A 619 -23.59 14.20 -9.80
CA THR A 619 -24.23 12.97 -9.31
C THR A 619 -23.73 12.59 -7.92
N LEU A 620 -24.42 11.66 -7.27
CA LEU A 620 -23.98 11.10 -5.99
C LEU A 620 -22.61 10.40 -6.12
N GLU A 621 -22.38 9.67 -7.20
CA GLU A 621 -21.10 8.99 -7.46
C GLU A 621 -19.95 10.00 -7.61
N GLU A 622 -20.14 11.06 -8.40
CA GLU A 622 -19.15 12.13 -8.55
C GLU A 622 -18.91 12.88 -7.23
N MET A 623 -19.97 13.12 -6.45
CA MET A 623 -19.84 13.67 -5.09
C MET A 623 -18.92 12.78 -4.25
N CYS A 624 -19.14 11.46 -4.26
CA CYS A 624 -18.34 10.51 -3.50
C CYS A 624 -16.87 10.46 -3.95
N GLN A 625 -16.61 10.56 -5.25
CA GLN A 625 -15.24 10.64 -5.79
C GLN A 625 -14.54 11.94 -5.36
N LEU A 626 -15.25 13.06 -5.33
CA LEU A 626 -14.69 14.37 -4.95
C LEU A 626 -14.43 14.48 -3.44
N MET A 627 -15.15 13.73 -2.61
CA MET A 627 -14.88 13.64 -1.16
C MET A 627 -13.45 13.20 -0.83
N ALA A 628 -12.77 12.48 -1.74
CA ALA A 628 -11.37 12.08 -1.55
C ALA A 628 -10.38 13.26 -1.66
N SER A 629 -10.78 14.35 -2.34
CA SER A 629 -9.87 15.45 -2.68
C SER A 629 -10.24 16.78 -2.00
N TYR A 630 -11.46 16.91 -1.46
CA TYR A 630 -11.94 18.12 -0.78
C TYR A 630 -12.49 17.80 0.60
N GLN A 631 -12.15 18.62 1.60
CA GLN A 631 -12.54 18.37 2.98
C GLN A 631 -14.03 18.60 3.24
N ASN A 632 -14.62 19.68 2.73
CA ASN A 632 -16.05 19.98 2.88
C ASN A 632 -16.66 20.33 1.52
N ILE A 633 -17.69 19.58 1.13
CA ILE A 633 -18.43 19.79 -0.12
C ILE A 633 -19.89 20.02 0.22
N ILE A 634 -20.43 21.17 -0.21
CA ILE A 634 -21.83 21.54 -0.02
C ILE A 634 -22.55 21.39 -1.37
N PRO A 635 -23.51 20.45 -1.51
CA PRO A 635 -24.31 20.31 -2.71
C PRO A 635 -25.30 21.46 -2.88
N VAL A 636 -25.29 22.05 -4.07
CA VAL A 636 -26.15 23.17 -4.44
C VAL A 636 -26.83 22.93 -5.78
N ARG A 637 -27.97 23.62 -5.99
CA ARG A 637 -28.75 23.58 -7.21
C ARG A 637 -29.15 25.00 -7.65
N SER A 638 -29.46 25.16 -8.92
CA SER A 638 -30.11 26.38 -9.41
C SER A 638 -31.60 26.32 -9.08
N SER A 639 -32.13 27.36 -8.46
CA SER A 639 -33.57 27.52 -8.21
C SER A 639 -33.97 28.94 -8.54
N GLY A 640 -34.81 29.12 -9.57
CA GLY A 640 -35.24 30.45 -10.01
C GLY A 640 -34.09 31.36 -10.49
N GLY A 641 -33.01 30.77 -11.02
CA GLY A 641 -31.83 31.51 -11.50
C GLY A 641 -30.80 31.87 -10.42
N HIS A 642 -31.09 31.55 -9.16
CA HIS A 642 -30.20 31.80 -8.02
C HIS A 642 -29.63 30.49 -7.45
N LEU A 643 -28.48 30.60 -6.77
CA LEU A 643 -27.84 29.48 -6.11
C LEU A 643 -28.61 29.14 -4.82
N SER A 644 -29.01 27.88 -4.69
CA SER A 644 -29.77 27.38 -3.55
C SER A 644 -29.21 26.06 -3.07
N LEU A 645 -29.44 25.72 -1.80
CA LEU A 645 -29.05 24.42 -1.26
C LEU A 645 -29.91 23.32 -1.89
N LEU A 646 -29.35 22.11 -1.95
CA LEU A 646 -30.13 20.92 -2.29
C LEU A 646 -31.22 20.70 -1.23
N ASP A 647 -32.29 19.99 -1.59
CA ASP A 647 -33.35 19.65 -0.65
C ASP A 647 -32.77 18.88 0.55
N LEU A 648 -33.16 19.24 1.77
CA LEU A 648 -32.63 18.65 3.01
C LEU A 648 -33.03 17.17 3.22
N SER A 649 -33.68 16.50 2.26
CA SER A 649 -33.72 15.04 2.21
C SER A 649 -32.36 14.46 1.84
N ALA A 650 -31.52 15.21 1.15
CA ALA A 650 -30.14 14.84 0.86
C ALA A 650 -29.19 15.44 1.92
N PRO A 651 -27.95 14.92 2.04
CA PRO A 651 -26.93 15.53 2.87
C PRO A 651 -26.70 16.99 2.46
N PHE A 652 -26.66 17.90 3.43
CA PHE A 652 -26.31 19.30 3.16
C PHE A 652 -24.79 19.53 3.13
N LEU A 653 -24.02 18.57 3.63
CA LEU A 653 -22.57 18.63 3.72
C LEU A 653 -21.99 17.22 3.62
N PHE A 654 -20.99 17.06 2.76
CA PHE A 654 -20.11 15.91 2.71
C PHE A 654 -18.76 16.32 3.29
N ARG A 655 -18.29 15.60 4.31
CA ARG A 655 -17.00 15.86 4.95
C ARG A 655 -16.25 14.56 5.21
N GLY A 656 -15.11 14.38 4.54
CA GLY A 656 -14.40 13.10 4.53
C GLY A 656 -15.30 11.97 4.03
N ARG A 657 -15.48 10.90 4.81
CA ARG A 657 -16.42 9.80 4.50
C ARG A 657 -17.83 10.01 5.08
N LYS A 658 -18.05 11.11 5.81
CA LYS A 658 -19.28 11.37 6.58
C LYS A 658 -20.24 12.24 5.78
N ARG A 659 -21.54 11.91 5.89
CA ARG A 659 -22.66 12.64 5.28
C ARG A 659 -23.47 13.31 6.39
N TYR A 660 -23.63 14.63 6.33
CA TYR A 660 -24.33 15.41 7.35
C TYR A 660 -25.70 15.85 6.84
N TYR A 661 -26.73 15.65 7.66
CA TYR A 661 -28.13 15.90 7.32
C TYR A 661 -28.73 17.04 8.13
N GLY A 662 -29.70 17.75 7.54
CA GLY A 662 -30.37 18.89 8.14
C GLY A 662 -31.85 18.62 8.41
N CYS A 663 -32.38 19.12 9.51
CA CYS A 663 -33.80 18.96 9.84
C CYS A 663 -34.67 19.90 9.00
N LYS A 664 -35.49 19.35 8.12
CA LYS A 664 -36.42 20.12 7.25
C LYS A 664 -37.34 21.09 8.01
N ARG A 665 -37.85 20.68 9.17
CA ARG A 665 -38.84 21.46 9.95
C ARG A 665 -38.20 22.59 10.77
N CYS A 666 -36.91 22.46 11.10
CA CYS A 666 -36.23 23.33 12.03
C CYS A 666 -35.17 24.24 11.39
N SER A 667 -34.90 24.04 10.11
CA SER A 667 -33.89 24.76 9.34
C SER A 667 -34.53 25.85 8.49
N GLU A 668 -33.89 27.01 8.45
CA GLU A 668 -34.16 28.09 7.51
C GLU A 668 -33.01 28.14 6.49
N ALA A 669 -32.90 27.05 5.72
CA ALA A 669 -31.73 26.76 4.89
C ALA A 669 -31.59 27.77 3.75
N ALA A 670 -30.45 28.47 3.71
CA ALA A 670 -30.12 29.42 2.65
C ALA A 670 -28.63 29.40 2.33
N VAL A 671 -28.28 29.63 1.07
CA VAL A 671 -26.89 29.83 0.65
C VAL A 671 -26.45 31.21 1.15
N ARG A 672 -25.51 31.25 2.10
CA ARG A 672 -24.99 32.46 2.73
C ARG A 672 -23.46 32.48 2.69
N GLU A 673 -22.89 33.67 2.79
CA GLU A 673 -21.44 33.84 2.88
C GLU A 673 -20.93 33.26 4.20
N LEU A 674 -19.89 32.44 4.13
CA LEU A 674 -19.21 31.85 5.28
C LEU A 674 -18.04 32.75 5.67
N SER A 675 -18.00 33.20 6.93
CA SER A 675 -16.83 33.85 7.52
C SER A 675 -16.15 32.90 8.50
N ALA A 676 -14.81 32.85 8.48
CA ALA A 676 -14.02 32.06 9.42
C ALA A 676 -13.01 32.93 10.21
N GLU A 677 -13.36 34.20 10.43
CA GLU A 677 -12.58 35.17 11.20
C GLU A 677 -12.29 34.63 12.61
N GLY A 678 -11.01 34.44 12.93
CA GLY A 678 -10.54 33.99 14.24
C GLY A 678 -10.72 32.50 14.54
N VAL A 679 -11.17 31.68 13.58
CA VAL A 679 -11.39 30.24 13.76
C VAL A 679 -10.22 29.43 13.17
N GLU A 680 -9.62 28.49 13.92
CA GLU A 680 -8.51 27.66 13.42
C GLU A 680 -8.96 26.60 12.38
N MET A 681 -10.17 26.03 12.51
CA MET A 681 -10.71 25.01 11.60
C MET A 681 -12.23 25.15 11.44
N ILE A 682 -12.74 25.08 10.20
CA ILE A 682 -14.18 25.10 9.91
C ILE A 682 -14.75 23.70 10.15
N ASP A 683 -15.67 23.56 11.10
CA ASP A 683 -16.35 22.31 11.41
C ASP A 683 -17.79 22.27 10.86
N GLU A 684 -18.45 21.11 10.99
CA GLU A 684 -19.80 20.89 10.49
C GLU A 684 -20.84 21.80 11.16
N LYS A 685 -20.60 22.22 12.40
CA LYS A 685 -21.54 23.07 13.16
C LYS A 685 -21.49 24.51 12.68
N ILE A 686 -20.29 25.02 12.42
CA ILE A 686 -20.07 26.35 11.83
C ILE A 686 -20.74 26.44 10.46
N ILE A 687 -20.58 25.40 9.62
CA ILE A 687 -21.21 25.35 8.30
C ILE A 687 -22.74 25.29 8.44
N ALA A 688 -23.26 24.43 9.32
CA ALA A 688 -24.70 24.33 9.54
C ALA A 688 -25.30 25.65 10.03
N GLU A 689 -24.67 26.32 11.00
CA GLU A 689 -25.11 27.60 11.53
C GLU A 689 -25.11 28.69 10.46
N ALA A 690 -24.03 28.81 9.69
CA ALA A 690 -23.92 29.78 8.60
C ALA A 690 -24.99 29.57 7.52
N LEU A 691 -25.34 28.31 7.22
CA LEU A 691 -26.39 27.96 6.26
C LEU A 691 -27.81 28.03 6.83
N GLY A 692 -27.98 28.32 8.13
CA GLY A 692 -29.29 28.31 8.80
C GLY A 692 -29.89 26.91 8.96
N ILE A 693 -29.05 25.88 8.99
CA ILE A 693 -29.45 24.47 9.08
C ILE A 693 -29.37 23.99 10.53
N GLN A 694 -30.43 23.33 10.98
CA GLN A 694 -30.40 22.54 12.22
C GLN A 694 -29.84 21.15 11.91
N PRO A 695 -28.59 20.82 12.30
CA PRO A 695 -28.01 19.52 12.00
C PRO A 695 -28.74 18.41 12.74
N LEU A 696 -28.91 17.28 12.06
CA LEU A 696 -29.39 16.03 12.62
C LEU A 696 -28.22 15.22 13.16
N GLN A 697 -28.45 14.48 14.24
CA GLN A 697 -27.45 13.62 14.89
C GLN A 697 -27.73 12.17 14.55
N PHE A 698 -26.69 11.41 14.20
CA PHE A 698 -26.80 9.96 14.12
C PHE A 698 -27.01 9.38 15.51
N ILE A 699 -27.96 8.46 15.63
CA ILE A 699 -28.20 7.67 16.83
C ILE A 699 -28.43 6.21 16.43
N LEU A 700 -28.11 5.29 17.32
CA LEU A 700 -28.49 3.89 17.20
C LEU A 700 -29.77 3.67 18.01
N LEU A 701 -30.80 3.11 17.40
CA LEU A 701 -32.05 2.74 18.05
C LEU A 701 -32.33 1.26 17.78
N MET A 702 -32.38 0.48 18.86
CA MET A 702 -32.77 -0.92 18.81
C MET A 702 -33.82 -1.22 19.87
N LYS A 703 -34.67 -2.18 19.58
CA LYS A 703 -35.58 -2.81 20.53
C LYS A 703 -35.06 -4.22 20.79
N LEU A 704 -34.87 -4.55 22.06
CA LEU A 704 -34.38 -5.84 22.51
C LEU A 704 -35.49 -6.54 23.28
N GLU A 705 -35.81 -7.78 22.91
CA GLU A 705 -36.72 -8.65 23.67
C GLU A 705 -35.88 -9.47 24.67
N LEU A 706 -35.92 -9.10 25.95
CA LEU A 706 -35.22 -9.81 27.01
C LEU A 706 -36.10 -10.90 27.62
N GLN A 707 -35.50 -12.02 28.02
CA GLN A 707 -36.19 -13.09 28.71
C GLN A 707 -35.38 -13.58 29.92
N ASP A 708 -36.06 -13.78 31.06
CA ASP A 708 -35.54 -14.51 32.21
C ASP A 708 -36.48 -15.69 32.56
N ALA A 709 -36.24 -16.33 33.70
CA ALA A 709 -37.09 -17.44 34.17
C ALA A 709 -38.50 -16.99 34.58
N THR A 710 -38.75 -15.69 34.72
CA THR A 710 -39.98 -15.12 35.27
C THR A 710 -40.89 -14.51 34.21
N ASP A 711 -40.33 -13.80 33.22
CA ASP A 711 -41.10 -13.05 32.24
C ASP A 711 -40.26 -12.63 31.01
N ARG A 712 -40.91 -11.98 30.04
CA ARG A 712 -40.29 -11.33 28.87
C ARG A 712 -40.50 -9.82 28.89
N LEU A 713 -39.50 -9.05 28.48
CA LEU A 713 -39.55 -7.59 28.54
C LEU A 713 -38.94 -6.96 27.29
N ASP A 714 -39.73 -6.11 26.63
CA ASP A 714 -39.24 -5.26 25.54
C ASP A 714 -38.51 -4.04 26.11
N VAL A 715 -37.26 -3.86 25.72
CA VAL A 715 -36.43 -2.73 26.17
C VAL A 715 -35.82 -2.00 24.98
N PHE A 716 -35.71 -0.69 25.06
CA PHE A 716 -35.05 0.12 24.03
C PHE A 716 -33.58 0.37 24.37
N LEU A 717 -32.73 0.32 23.36
CA LEU A 717 -31.32 0.69 23.42
C LEU A 717 -31.10 1.88 22.48
N TRP A 718 -30.90 3.08 23.06
CA TRP A 718 -30.53 4.25 22.27
C TRP A 718 -29.63 5.26 22.99
N ARG A 719 -30.02 5.80 24.16
CA ARG A 719 -29.20 6.83 24.86
C ARG A 719 -27.80 6.36 25.23
N HIS A 720 -27.65 5.07 25.51
CA HIS A 720 -26.37 4.44 25.85
C HIS A 720 -25.95 3.42 24.79
N ALA A 721 -26.52 3.47 23.59
CA ALA A 721 -26.18 2.53 22.52
C ALA A 721 -24.69 2.62 22.15
N GLU A 722 -24.13 3.83 22.07
CA GLU A 722 -22.71 4.00 21.74
C GLU A 722 -21.80 3.37 22.81
N SER A 723 -22.13 3.53 24.08
CA SER A 723 -21.41 2.88 25.20
C SER A 723 -21.65 1.38 25.26
N PHE A 724 -22.83 0.91 24.84
CA PHE A 724 -23.18 -0.51 24.80
C PHE A 724 -22.35 -1.26 23.75
N PHE A 725 -22.24 -0.69 22.55
CA PHE A 725 -21.48 -1.28 21.44
C PHE A 725 -19.99 -0.92 21.42
N GLY A 726 -19.58 0.12 22.15
CA GLY A 726 -18.24 0.68 22.07
C GLY A 726 -17.95 1.38 20.73
N VAL A 727 -19.00 1.79 20.01
CA VAL A 727 -18.96 2.33 18.65
C VAL A 727 -19.86 3.56 18.56
N SER A 728 -19.37 4.68 18.03
CA SER A 728 -20.19 5.87 17.83
C SER A 728 -21.18 5.71 16.68
N ALA A 729 -22.37 6.29 16.78
CA ALA A 729 -23.37 6.22 15.72
C ALA A 729 -22.92 6.97 14.45
N GLU A 730 -22.09 8.00 14.61
CA GLU A 730 -21.51 8.75 13.50
C GLU A 730 -20.43 7.95 12.74
N ASP A 731 -19.65 7.13 13.44
CA ASP A 731 -18.68 6.25 12.77
C ASP A 731 -19.40 5.07 12.13
N ALA A 732 -20.43 4.51 12.78
CA ALA A 732 -21.27 3.46 12.20
C ALA A 732 -21.99 3.89 10.92
N SER A 733 -22.28 5.18 10.73
CA SER A 733 -22.91 5.67 9.48
C SER A 733 -21.94 5.80 8.29
N ALA A 734 -20.63 5.85 8.54
CA ALA A 734 -19.62 6.12 7.50
C ALA A 734 -18.53 5.03 7.40
N ASN A 735 -18.53 4.05 8.30
CA ASN A 735 -17.46 3.08 8.44
C ASN A 735 -17.99 1.63 8.56
N GLN A 736 -17.72 0.82 7.53
CA GLN A 736 -18.05 -0.61 7.51
C GLN A 736 -17.47 -1.36 8.70
N GLU A 737 -16.31 -0.92 9.19
CA GLU A 737 -15.65 -1.51 10.35
C GLU A 737 -16.49 -1.42 11.62
N ALA A 738 -17.09 -0.26 11.82
CA ALA A 738 -17.94 0.07 12.96
C ALA A 738 -19.26 -0.72 12.85
N GLN A 739 -19.82 -0.83 11.64
CA GLN A 739 -21.02 -1.64 11.38
C GLN A 739 -20.76 -3.13 11.66
N ASN A 740 -19.65 -3.68 11.16
CA ASN A 740 -19.29 -5.09 11.40
C ASN A 740 -19.10 -5.39 12.89
N SER A 741 -18.57 -4.43 13.66
CA SER A 741 -18.44 -4.58 15.11
C SER A 741 -19.81 -4.70 15.80
N ILE A 742 -20.80 -3.90 15.37
CA ILE A 742 -22.18 -3.98 15.89
C ILE A 742 -22.79 -5.34 15.52
N CYS A 743 -22.64 -5.80 14.26
CA CYS A 743 -23.11 -7.11 13.82
C CYS A 743 -22.52 -8.25 14.66
N GLN A 744 -21.19 -8.29 14.80
CA GLN A 744 -20.51 -9.33 15.59
C GLN A 744 -20.96 -9.36 17.05
N ILE A 745 -21.23 -8.20 17.65
CA ILE A 745 -21.78 -8.14 19.00
C ILE A 745 -23.18 -8.75 19.02
N MET A 746 -24.06 -8.35 18.11
CA MET A 746 -25.43 -8.85 18.07
C MET A 746 -25.51 -10.35 17.75
N ASP A 747 -24.66 -10.85 16.87
CA ASP A 747 -24.56 -12.28 16.54
C ASP A 747 -24.05 -13.11 17.73
N SER A 748 -23.15 -12.55 18.55
CA SER A 748 -22.72 -13.23 19.78
C SER A 748 -23.80 -13.20 20.87
N LEU A 749 -24.55 -12.10 20.98
CA LEU A 749 -25.62 -11.96 21.97
C LEU A 749 -26.90 -12.74 21.60
N CYS A 750 -27.19 -12.89 20.32
CA CYS A 750 -28.40 -13.52 19.79
C CYS A 750 -28.09 -14.18 18.42
N PRO A 751 -27.41 -15.35 18.41
CA PRO A 751 -27.00 -16.02 17.17
C PRO A 751 -28.21 -16.45 16.31
N PRO A 752 -28.16 -16.24 14.98
CA PRO A 752 -29.25 -16.60 14.09
C PRO A 752 -29.47 -18.12 14.05
N GLY A 753 -30.70 -18.57 14.33
CA GLY A 753 -31.07 -20.00 14.31
C GLY A 753 -30.72 -20.79 15.58
N GLY A 754 -30.14 -20.17 16.60
CA GLY A 754 -29.84 -20.79 17.90
C GLY A 754 -31.08 -21.04 18.76
N ASN A 755 -31.03 -22.06 19.62
CA ASN A 755 -32.06 -22.26 20.64
C ASN A 755 -31.81 -21.28 21.80
N VAL A 756 -32.84 -20.57 22.30
CA VAL A 756 -32.71 -19.51 23.32
C VAL A 756 -31.91 -19.97 24.57
N GLY A 757 -31.95 -21.27 24.89
CA GLY A 757 -31.18 -21.86 25.98
C GLY A 757 -29.64 -21.83 25.82
N GLN A 758 -29.12 -21.53 24.62
CA GLN A 758 -27.69 -21.38 24.33
C GLN A 758 -27.23 -19.91 24.28
N HIS A 759 -28.15 -18.95 24.42
CA HIS A 759 -27.78 -17.53 24.39
C HIS A 759 -27.05 -17.12 25.69
N PRO A 760 -26.07 -16.21 25.62
CA PRO A 760 -25.38 -15.73 26.81
C PRO A 760 -26.33 -14.99 27.76
N TRP A 761 -26.08 -15.12 29.06
CA TRP A 761 -26.79 -14.34 30.08
C TRP A 761 -26.18 -12.95 30.19
N LEU A 762 -27.03 -11.93 30.10
CA LEU A 762 -26.64 -10.53 30.14
C LEU A 762 -26.98 -9.91 31.48
N ASP A 763 -25.99 -9.28 32.11
CA ASP A 763 -26.15 -8.42 33.28
C ASP A 763 -26.39 -6.98 32.81
N LEU A 764 -27.65 -6.54 32.88
CA LEU A 764 -28.13 -5.28 32.32
C LEU A 764 -28.67 -4.36 33.42
N CYS A 765 -28.53 -3.06 33.21
CA CYS A 765 -29.22 -2.04 33.99
C CYS A 765 -30.38 -1.47 33.16
N LEU A 766 -31.60 -1.57 33.69
CA LEU A 766 -32.83 -1.12 33.02
C LEU A 766 -33.47 0.04 33.77
N MET A 767 -33.93 1.04 33.03
CA MET A 767 -34.68 2.18 33.56
C MET A 767 -36.10 2.19 32.97
N ALA A 768 -37.11 2.24 33.84
CA ALA A 768 -38.51 2.39 33.44
C ALA A 768 -38.86 3.88 33.28
N TYR A 769 -39.53 4.25 32.19
CA TYR A 769 -40.03 5.60 31.93
C TYR A 769 -41.44 5.55 31.33
N GLN A 770 -42.19 6.64 31.47
CA GLN A 770 -43.50 6.76 30.83
C GLN A 770 -43.36 7.48 29.49
N ALA A 771 -43.99 6.93 28.47
CA ALA A 771 -44.12 7.52 27.14
C ALA A 771 -45.61 7.57 26.78
N GLU A 772 -46.03 8.63 26.10
CA GLU A 772 -47.36 8.71 25.50
C GLU A 772 -47.29 8.12 24.09
N ASP A 773 -48.24 7.26 23.74
CA ASP A 773 -48.40 6.80 22.36
C ASP A 773 -49.11 7.84 21.48
N ASP A 774 -49.18 7.57 20.18
CA ASP A 774 -49.81 8.45 19.19
C ASP A 774 -51.32 8.66 19.45
N ASP A 775 -51.95 7.79 20.25
CA ASP A 775 -53.35 7.86 20.67
C ASP A 775 -53.51 8.58 22.04
N GLY A 776 -52.42 9.10 22.63
CA GLY A 776 -52.41 9.84 23.89
C GLY A 776 -52.50 8.97 25.14
N GLN A 777 -52.32 7.66 25.04
CA GLN A 777 -52.28 6.74 26.19
C GLN A 777 -50.86 6.64 26.77
N THR A 778 -50.76 6.73 28.09
CA THR A 778 -49.48 6.63 28.80
C THR A 778 -49.08 5.17 28.95
N LYS A 779 -48.00 4.76 28.27
CA LYS A 779 -47.41 3.43 28.35
C LYS A 779 -46.07 3.47 29.09
N THR A 780 -45.81 2.45 29.91
CA THR A 780 -44.49 2.28 30.52
C THR A 780 -43.55 1.58 29.54
N CYS A 781 -42.42 2.23 29.27
CA CYS A 781 -41.34 1.73 28.42
C CYS A 781 -40.08 1.52 29.26
N TYR A 782 -39.18 0.68 28.77
CA TYR A 782 -37.95 0.30 29.46
C TYR A 782 -36.76 0.62 28.58
N GLN A 783 -35.66 1.05 29.17
CA GLN A 783 -34.46 1.42 28.46
C GLN A 783 -33.20 0.85 29.12
N VAL A 784 -32.28 0.33 28.30
CA VAL A 784 -30.94 -0.08 28.75
C VAL A 784 -30.09 1.15 29.08
N CYS A 785 -29.44 1.14 30.24
CA CYS A 785 -28.53 2.18 30.69
C CYS A 785 -27.32 1.62 31.43
N HIS A 786 -26.19 2.36 31.45
CA HIS A 786 -24.98 1.99 32.21
C HIS A 786 -24.47 0.53 31.99
N THR A 787 -24.62 0.01 30.76
CA THR A 787 -24.21 -1.35 30.39
C THR A 787 -23.33 -1.28 29.15
N THR A 788 -22.21 -2.00 29.16
CA THR A 788 -21.28 -2.15 28.03
C THR A 788 -21.03 -3.61 27.75
N VAL A 789 -20.96 -4.01 26.48
CA VAL A 789 -20.58 -5.38 26.11
C VAL A 789 -19.05 -5.49 26.12
N VAL A 790 -18.53 -6.51 26.80
CA VAL A 790 -17.10 -6.81 26.91
C VAL A 790 -16.82 -8.16 26.25
N LYS A 791 -15.97 -8.13 25.22
CA LYS A 791 -15.39 -9.34 24.65
C LYS A 791 -14.29 -9.82 25.61
N PRO A 792 -14.26 -11.10 26.02
CA PRO A 792 -13.17 -11.62 26.82
C PRO A 792 -11.88 -11.46 26.04
N SER A 793 -10.86 -10.93 26.70
CA SER A 793 -9.50 -11.00 26.20
C SER A 793 -9.13 -12.47 26.09
N SER A 794 -8.92 -12.96 24.88
CA SER A 794 -8.26 -14.24 24.65
C SER A 794 -6.86 -14.17 25.27
N GLU A 795 -6.67 -14.88 26.40
CA GLU A 795 -5.35 -15.15 26.98
C GLU A 795 -4.44 -15.94 26.03
#